data_AF-A0A1V4LPQ0-F1
#
_entry.id   AF-A0A1V4LPQ0-F1
#
_cell.length_a   1.000
_cell.length_b   1.000
_cell.length_c   1.000
_cell.angle_alpha   90.00
_cell.angle_beta   90.00
_cell.angle_gamma   90.00
#
_symmetry.space_group_name_H-M   'P 1'
#
loop_
_entity.id
_entity.type
_entity.pdbx_description
1 polymer ?
#
loop_
_entity_poly.entity_id
_entity_poly.type
_entity_poly.pdbx_seq_one_letter_code
_entity_poly.pdbx_strand_id
1 'polypeptide(L)'
;MPIELTPGAAGDGQGSVQGTFVDADGAPIAGARISLLAQRVRDRSELASAATDESGGFLLTYRRTKAVNLIVQALDADGKVIAQSEVLFAADAHVDIDLTTAGVGRVPAPSAHTLLSSTVASQLLKTPLVKLKQNKDHRELDFVAKAGGVPFADVARLYIARRLAVPGKLDERTLYGLFSRGIPAPLDTALGQLPDAGIDDAFVAQVLTGVLAHSDASLAQTLDAAVAANVLPATYAVKQKDELAQLRALRTQRVGATPYIRGKTPLNDVLSAAGVEAAVSAAFTQAYAASGKRLRTTWKLLRADPALTKEQLATLNTALNASELLGGNLVLVKDTLQRLARGELARVQNLALLDEADWVARIERLDPQASTIPQVLPDDTPAQRIARFAKALAERFQSRYLTTTFLGSLGKAAGSAFAAREELVSVLAANPRLNLRRTNIDRYVARNNLELSTEALGSLKTLQRLSFLSTRYATVEALAGAGYHSAQAVYFSGRAPFVAQMAPLLGSQPRAEAAWLRAQARYASALSAFGRYNLALNGTTVALMASPVPAADSLANLPDLQALFGSLDYCECSECRSVLSPAAYFVDLLQFLKQRGALDALLSRRPDLPFIALGCDNTDVTLPYIDLVNELLESAIAPPAAPLTLFATTGSSAERRALPQHVSQAAYDKTAVAVFPLTLPFDLSFARTSAFLQAMGTRLDQVMRLCGSGSAAARAAAQLGLNPALQALINGTDPHPPWERWGFEAQANPANVYDPKTRQPLSPAPADWVAALSRVPVLLGRAHLDFAQLCQLLEVAWVTGGNVTLKLGFTVQDTLNIASCDTALMTFEGLDAAVLDRANRFLRLWTATGLQMWELDWALESANGNLDDGFLVFIADALALRERLSLPLQELLSFWGPMPTHGVNSHLGEVDTLVASTYDRVFRSPTLLASWSGVFVDAGALPGGPIDSNALKAALGLSADDLAAIGAATGVTLELSLDGLNLLLRHARLAAALSLTVPDLLLWMTVCDALPAGSAAAFGGTPADTAEFLRRLAFLQGTGIKLADLDYLLRNGSATRSEMTFTTAEATAVLQVIAMRSPSWRRRTPLLCKPCLSAPWPRRLVSAQTSWRPRLPARASCHCLPPPSRNCSGKPMAWTRHPSSRWWTGSPAWRRPPRCSMH
;
A
#
# COMPACT_ATOMS: atom_id res chain seq x y z
N MET A 1 29.33 90.94 -25.90
CA MET A 1 30.33 90.66 -26.96
C MET A 1 30.11 89.25 -27.49
N PRO A 2 30.16 89.02 -28.80
CA PRO A 2 29.60 89.93 -29.81
C PRO A 2 29.02 89.16 -31.02
N ILE A 3 27.76 89.40 -31.42
CA ILE A 3 27.40 89.39 -32.84
C ILE A 3 26.50 90.59 -33.09
N GLU A 4 26.85 91.31 -34.14
CA GLU A 4 26.47 92.66 -34.51
C GLU A 4 24.97 92.84 -34.72
N LEU A 5 24.47 93.96 -34.19
CA LEU A 5 23.24 94.59 -34.64
C LEU A 5 23.55 95.39 -35.92
N THR A 6 23.13 94.89 -37.08
CA THR A 6 22.88 95.73 -38.24
C THR A 6 21.46 96.33 -38.15
N PRO A 7 21.29 97.65 -38.29
CA PRO A 7 20.00 98.30 -38.26
C PRO A 7 19.35 98.34 -39.65
N GLY A 8 18.16 97.80 -39.77
CA GLY A 8 17.22 98.07 -40.86
C GLY A 8 15.81 97.78 -40.36
N ALA A 9 14.76 98.51 -40.70
CA ALA A 9 14.57 99.72 -41.47
C ALA A 9 13.20 100.26 -41.02
N ALA A 10 12.99 101.57 -41.14
CA ALA A 10 11.74 102.22 -40.77
C ALA A 10 10.54 101.78 -41.64
N GLY A 11 9.33 101.81 -41.06
CA GLY A 11 8.01 101.65 -41.72
C GLY A 11 7.22 100.49 -41.08
N ASP A 12 6.05 100.65 -40.47
CA ASP A 12 4.96 101.61 -40.67
C ASP A 12 4.40 102.14 -39.34
N GLY A 13 3.83 103.34 -39.34
CA GLY A 13 3.50 104.13 -38.14
C GLY A 13 2.36 103.61 -37.25
N GLN A 14 1.97 102.34 -37.31
CA GLN A 14 0.89 101.74 -36.51
C GLN A 14 1.29 100.37 -35.93
N GLY A 15 0.86 100.11 -34.69
CA GLY A 15 0.84 98.79 -34.07
C GLY A 15 -0.59 98.40 -33.68
N SER A 16 -0.86 97.11 -33.53
CA SER A 16 -2.17 96.57 -33.14
C SER A 16 -2.06 95.55 -32.01
N VAL A 17 -3.05 95.57 -31.12
CA VAL A 17 -3.27 94.55 -30.10
C VAL A 17 -4.67 93.98 -30.28
N GLN A 18 -4.80 92.67 -30.39
CA GLN A 18 -6.10 92.00 -30.47
C GLN A 18 -6.19 90.87 -29.45
N GLY A 19 -7.40 90.41 -29.16
CA GLY A 19 -7.63 89.27 -28.29
C GLY A 19 -9.08 89.20 -27.87
N THR A 20 -9.38 88.32 -26.92
CA THR A 20 -10.73 88.06 -26.41
C THR A 20 -10.81 88.30 -24.90
N PHE A 21 -11.98 88.70 -24.40
CA PHE A 21 -12.25 88.85 -22.98
C PHE A 21 -13.38 87.91 -22.56
N VAL A 22 -13.07 87.01 -21.62
CA VAL A 22 -14.02 85.99 -21.13
C VAL A 22 -14.16 86.01 -19.60
N ASP A 23 -15.27 85.45 -19.10
CA ASP A 23 -15.50 85.27 -17.67
C ASP A 23 -14.68 84.12 -17.07
N ALA A 24 -14.87 83.84 -15.78
CA ALA A 24 -14.17 82.78 -15.05
C ALA A 24 -14.56 81.35 -15.50
N ASP A 25 -15.68 81.21 -16.22
CA ASP A 25 -16.16 79.95 -16.80
C ASP A 25 -15.91 79.89 -18.33
N GLY A 26 -15.20 80.89 -18.91
CA GLY A 26 -14.80 80.93 -20.32
C GLY A 26 -15.83 81.51 -21.29
N ALA A 27 -16.94 82.10 -20.79
CA ALA A 27 -17.95 82.72 -21.63
C ALA A 27 -17.52 84.15 -22.07
N PRO A 28 -17.78 84.56 -23.32
CA PRO A 28 -17.39 85.88 -23.80
C PRO A 28 -18.12 87.00 -23.05
N ILE A 29 -17.37 88.02 -22.64
CA ILE A 29 -17.94 89.22 -22.01
C ILE A 29 -18.07 90.30 -23.09
N ALA A 30 -19.30 90.53 -23.55
CA ALA A 30 -19.61 91.53 -24.55
C ALA A 30 -19.76 92.94 -23.93
N GLY A 31 -19.35 93.98 -24.67
CA GLY A 31 -19.53 95.39 -24.28
C GLY A 31 -18.61 95.90 -23.17
N ALA A 32 -17.60 95.13 -22.75
CA ALA A 32 -16.61 95.55 -21.76
C ALA A 32 -15.59 96.50 -22.38
N ARG A 33 -15.20 97.57 -21.66
CA ARG A 33 -14.20 98.52 -22.16
C ARG A 33 -12.79 97.97 -21.93
N ILE A 34 -12.04 97.79 -23.01
CA ILE A 34 -10.64 97.40 -23.01
C ILE A 34 -9.77 98.63 -23.28
N SER A 35 -8.77 98.85 -22.42
CA SER A 35 -7.82 99.96 -22.51
C SER A 35 -6.40 99.42 -22.72
N LEU A 36 -5.71 99.92 -23.75
CA LEU A 36 -4.30 99.64 -24.03
C LEU A 36 -3.44 100.76 -23.46
N LEU A 37 -2.52 100.42 -22.56
CA LEU A 37 -1.68 101.37 -21.84
C LEU A 37 -0.20 101.16 -22.20
N ALA A 38 0.53 102.25 -22.39
CA ALA A 38 2.00 102.24 -22.45
C ALA A 38 2.57 102.26 -21.03
N GLN A 39 3.36 101.25 -20.67
CA GLN A 39 4.03 101.15 -19.37
C GLN A 39 5.45 101.75 -19.43
N ARG A 40 5.69 102.77 -18.59
CA ARG A 40 7.03 103.32 -18.29
C ARG A 40 7.38 103.10 -16.82
N VAL A 41 8.62 103.39 -16.42
CA VAL A 41 9.13 103.09 -15.07
C VAL A 41 8.26 103.67 -13.94
N ARG A 42 7.56 104.79 -14.15
CA ARG A 42 6.66 105.43 -13.17
C ARG A 42 5.43 106.13 -13.79
N ASP A 43 5.10 105.81 -15.03
CA ASP A 43 4.05 106.49 -15.79
C ASP A 43 3.29 105.49 -16.66
N ARG A 44 1.98 105.68 -16.78
CA ARG A 44 1.07 104.89 -17.61
C ARG A 44 0.21 105.85 -18.40
N SER A 45 0.30 105.77 -19.73
CA SER A 45 -0.53 106.58 -20.63
C SER A 45 -1.36 105.67 -21.51
N GLU A 46 -2.66 105.93 -21.60
CA GLU A 46 -3.57 105.22 -22.51
C GLU A 46 -3.20 105.55 -23.96
N LEU A 47 -3.07 104.50 -24.76
CA LEU A 47 -2.73 104.57 -26.18
C LEU A 47 -3.97 104.42 -27.06
N ALA A 48 -4.89 103.53 -26.65
CA ALA A 48 -6.13 103.25 -27.37
C ALA A 48 -7.14 102.56 -26.42
N SER A 49 -8.43 102.64 -26.75
CA SER A 49 -9.47 101.85 -26.08
C SER A 49 -10.57 101.43 -27.05
N ALA A 50 -11.19 100.28 -26.79
CA ALA A 50 -12.29 99.71 -27.55
C ALA A 50 -13.24 98.96 -26.62
N ALA A 51 -14.48 98.75 -27.06
CA ALA A 51 -15.40 97.83 -26.39
C ALA A 51 -15.28 96.43 -27.02
N THR A 52 -15.49 95.38 -26.23
CA THR A 52 -15.55 94.00 -26.75
C THR A 52 -16.84 93.77 -27.55
N ASP A 53 -16.74 92.99 -28.61
CA ASP A 53 -17.90 92.57 -29.42
C ASP A 53 -18.72 91.43 -28.75
N GLU A 54 -19.76 90.94 -29.42
CA GLU A 54 -20.62 89.84 -28.92
C GLU A 54 -19.86 88.53 -28.69
N SER A 55 -18.71 88.35 -29.33
CA SER A 55 -17.80 87.21 -29.13
C SER A 55 -16.71 87.47 -28.09
N GLY A 56 -16.77 88.61 -27.40
CA GLY A 56 -15.76 89.04 -26.44
C GLY A 56 -14.47 89.54 -27.09
N GLY A 57 -14.40 89.61 -28.42
CA GLY A 57 -13.23 90.04 -29.18
C GLY A 57 -13.00 91.54 -29.11
N PHE A 58 -11.73 91.96 -29.09
CA PHE A 58 -11.32 93.35 -29.21
C PHE A 58 -10.10 93.50 -30.12
N LEU A 59 -10.02 94.64 -30.81
CA LEU A 59 -8.89 95.06 -31.63
C LEU A 59 -8.58 96.54 -31.33
N LEU A 60 -7.33 96.81 -30.97
CA LEU A 60 -6.84 98.11 -30.56
C LEU A 60 -5.66 98.50 -31.45
N THR A 61 -5.79 99.55 -32.25
CA THR A 61 -4.69 100.09 -33.07
C THR A 61 -4.13 101.35 -32.44
N TYR A 62 -2.80 101.50 -32.44
CA TYR A 62 -2.11 102.63 -31.84
C TYR A 62 -0.93 103.08 -32.69
N ARG A 63 -0.50 104.34 -32.54
CA ARG A 63 0.62 104.89 -33.30
C ARG A 63 1.96 104.41 -32.72
N ARG A 64 2.75 103.66 -33.50
CA ARG A 64 4.03 103.07 -33.06
C ARG A 64 5.20 103.80 -33.72
N THR A 65 5.85 104.70 -32.97
CA THR A 65 7.05 105.44 -33.42
C THR A 65 8.36 104.84 -32.92
N LYS A 66 8.29 103.98 -31.89
CA LYS A 66 9.39 103.20 -31.29
C LYS A 66 8.82 101.99 -30.55
N ALA A 67 9.66 101.05 -30.11
CA ALA A 67 9.21 99.95 -29.25
C ALA A 67 8.64 100.49 -27.92
N VAL A 68 7.46 99.99 -27.51
CA VAL A 68 6.72 100.41 -26.30
C VAL A 68 6.42 99.18 -25.45
N ASN A 69 6.44 99.31 -24.13
CA ASN A 69 5.97 98.23 -23.25
C ASN A 69 4.45 98.37 -23.06
N LEU A 70 3.68 97.32 -23.26
CA LEU A 70 2.22 97.36 -23.30
C LEU A 70 1.58 96.63 -22.12
N ILE A 71 0.43 97.14 -21.66
CA ILE A 71 -0.49 96.47 -20.74
C ILE A 71 -1.91 96.64 -21.29
N VAL A 72 -2.71 95.59 -21.26
CA VAL A 72 -4.13 95.63 -21.60
C VAL A 72 -4.96 95.47 -20.32
N GLN A 73 -5.94 96.34 -20.11
CA GLN A 73 -6.87 96.29 -18.98
C GLN A 73 -8.32 96.22 -19.46
N ALA A 74 -9.11 95.32 -18.89
CA ALA A 74 -10.57 95.36 -18.98
C ALA A 74 -11.13 96.11 -17.79
N LEU A 75 -12.06 97.03 -18.06
CA LEU A 75 -12.72 97.89 -17.09
C LEU A 75 -14.21 97.53 -17.03
N ASP A 76 -14.80 97.55 -15.83
CA ASP A 76 -16.25 97.51 -15.68
C ASP A 76 -16.90 98.86 -16.04
N ALA A 77 -18.23 98.92 -15.96
CA ALA A 77 -19.02 100.12 -16.27
C ALA A 77 -18.67 101.33 -15.38
N ASP A 78 -18.08 101.10 -14.20
CA ASP A 78 -17.67 102.12 -13.24
C ASP A 78 -16.19 102.54 -13.42
N GLY A 79 -15.49 101.99 -14.42
CA GLY A 79 -14.09 102.28 -14.71
C GLY A 79 -13.09 101.59 -13.78
N LYS A 80 -13.51 100.54 -13.06
CA LYS A 80 -12.62 99.73 -12.21
C LYS A 80 -12.06 98.56 -13.01
N VAL A 81 -10.78 98.25 -12.78
CA VAL A 81 -10.10 97.15 -13.46
C VAL A 81 -10.65 95.80 -12.98
N ILE A 82 -11.23 95.04 -13.90
CA ILE A 82 -11.79 93.70 -13.67
C ILE A 82 -10.91 92.57 -14.23
N ALA A 83 -10.02 92.87 -15.18
CA ALA A 83 -8.96 91.98 -15.64
C ALA A 83 -7.80 92.79 -16.22
N GLN A 84 -6.58 92.26 -16.14
CA GLN A 84 -5.38 92.92 -16.64
C GLN A 84 -4.35 91.90 -17.16
N SER A 85 -3.67 92.22 -18.26
CA SER A 85 -2.54 91.44 -18.79
C SER A 85 -1.23 91.67 -18.01
N GLU A 86 -0.27 90.76 -18.16
CA GLU A 86 1.11 91.04 -17.80
C GLU A 86 1.71 92.16 -18.67
N VAL A 87 2.83 92.75 -18.22
CA VAL A 87 3.53 93.80 -18.97
C VAL A 87 4.33 93.17 -20.11
N LEU A 88 3.97 93.50 -21.34
CA LEU A 88 4.67 93.02 -22.52
C LEU A 88 5.78 94.01 -22.89
N PHE A 89 7.03 93.67 -22.58
CA PHE A 89 8.17 94.56 -22.81
C PHE A 89 8.61 94.56 -24.28
N ALA A 90 8.96 95.74 -24.80
CA ALA A 90 9.38 95.95 -26.19
C ALA A 90 8.45 95.28 -27.22
N ALA A 91 7.14 95.49 -27.06
CA ALA A 91 6.10 94.81 -27.81
C ALA A 91 6.25 94.94 -29.33
N ASP A 92 6.00 93.83 -30.04
CA ASP A 92 5.99 93.75 -31.50
C ASP A 92 4.90 94.63 -32.13
N ALA A 93 4.93 94.77 -33.45
CA ALA A 93 3.94 95.58 -34.17
C ALA A 93 2.52 95.01 -34.04
N HIS A 94 2.37 93.69 -33.93
CA HIS A 94 1.10 92.99 -33.76
C HIS A 94 1.22 92.05 -32.55
N VAL A 95 0.28 92.16 -31.61
CA VAL A 95 0.30 91.38 -30.36
C VAL A 95 -1.08 90.81 -30.07
N ASP A 96 -1.13 89.51 -29.77
CA ASP A 96 -2.35 88.85 -29.32
C ASP A 96 -2.34 88.71 -27.79
N ILE A 97 -3.35 89.27 -27.10
CA ILE A 97 -3.51 89.21 -25.65
C ILE A 97 -4.96 88.92 -25.31
N ASP A 98 -5.23 87.72 -24.77
CA ASP A 98 -6.54 87.40 -24.21
C ASP A 98 -6.62 87.78 -22.73
N LEU A 99 -7.81 88.19 -22.29
CA LEU A 99 -8.13 88.60 -20.92
C LEU A 99 -9.18 87.67 -20.30
N THR A 100 -9.11 87.48 -18.99
CA THR A 100 -10.12 86.73 -18.23
C THR A 100 -10.35 87.32 -16.85
N THR A 101 -11.56 87.16 -16.31
CA THR A 101 -11.85 87.44 -14.90
C THR A 101 -11.38 86.33 -13.95
N ALA A 102 -10.87 85.20 -14.47
CA ALA A 102 -10.24 84.17 -13.65
C ALA A 102 -8.92 84.69 -13.05
N GLY A 103 -8.76 84.60 -11.72
CA GLY A 103 -7.62 85.16 -10.97
C GLY A 103 -6.22 84.59 -11.27
N VAL A 104 -6.08 83.71 -12.27
CA VAL A 104 -4.83 82.99 -12.62
C VAL A 104 -4.25 83.41 -13.98
N GLY A 105 -4.84 84.40 -14.66
CA GLY A 105 -4.27 84.98 -15.89
C GLY A 105 -4.24 84.05 -17.12
N ARG A 106 -4.95 82.92 -17.08
CA ARG A 106 -5.17 82.03 -18.23
C ARG A 106 -6.64 81.99 -18.56
N VAL A 107 -6.98 82.30 -19.80
CA VAL A 107 -8.34 82.22 -20.37
C VAL A 107 -8.86 80.79 -20.25
N PRO A 108 -9.85 80.51 -19.38
CA PRO A 108 -10.44 79.19 -19.28
C PRO A 108 -11.32 78.93 -20.50
N ALA A 109 -11.28 77.73 -21.05
CA ALA A 109 -12.25 77.30 -22.06
C ALA A 109 -13.61 77.03 -21.38
N PRO A 110 -14.75 77.27 -22.05
CA PRO A 110 -16.06 76.84 -21.57
C PRO A 110 -16.06 75.37 -21.15
N SER A 111 -16.64 75.07 -19.99
CA SER A 111 -16.72 73.69 -19.52
C SER A 111 -17.54 72.83 -20.48
N ALA A 112 -17.24 71.52 -20.54
CA ALA A 112 -17.93 70.61 -21.45
C ALA A 112 -19.46 70.63 -21.26
N HIS A 113 -19.94 70.77 -20.01
CA HIS A 113 -21.36 70.94 -19.70
C HIS A 113 -21.93 72.25 -20.29
N THR A 114 -21.21 73.36 -20.17
CA THR A 114 -21.66 74.68 -20.64
C THR A 114 -21.75 74.71 -22.17
N LEU A 115 -20.73 74.18 -22.85
CA LEU A 115 -20.69 74.06 -24.30
C LEU A 115 -21.80 73.14 -24.81
N LEU A 116 -21.95 71.96 -24.21
CA LEU A 116 -22.99 71.02 -24.61
C LEU A 116 -24.39 71.59 -24.37
N SER A 117 -24.61 72.27 -23.25
CA SER A 117 -25.91 72.87 -22.92
C SER A 117 -26.29 73.98 -23.89
N SER A 118 -25.34 74.84 -24.30
CA SER A 118 -25.60 75.89 -25.27
C SER A 118 -25.83 75.34 -26.68
N THR A 119 -25.03 74.35 -27.12
CA THR A 119 -25.21 73.64 -28.39
C THR A 119 -26.55 72.92 -28.46
N VAL A 120 -26.96 72.23 -27.40
CA VAL A 120 -28.27 71.56 -27.34
C VAL A 120 -29.39 72.61 -27.33
N ALA A 121 -29.27 73.67 -26.53
CA ALA A 121 -30.29 74.72 -26.45
C ALA A 121 -30.56 75.41 -27.80
N SER A 122 -29.53 75.64 -28.62
CA SER A 122 -29.71 76.27 -29.93
C SER A 122 -30.53 75.41 -30.91
N GLN A 123 -30.52 74.09 -30.73
CA GLN A 123 -31.26 73.15 -31.59
C GLN A 123 -32.70 72.90 -31.12
N LEU A 124 -33.06 73.34 -29.91
CA LEU A 124 -34.34 73.00 -29.28
C LEU A 124 -35.51 73.90 -29.69
N LEU A 125 -35.28 75.04 -30.35
CA LEU A 125 -36.33 75.97 -30.84
C LEU A 125 -37.46 76.22 -29.82
N LYS A 126 -37.11 76.47 -28.55
CA LYS A 126 -38.01 76.67 -27.38
C LYS A 126 -38.70 75.41 -26.82
N THR A 127 -38.40 74.22 -27.32
CA THR A 127 -38.87 72.95 -26.76
C THR A 127 -38.03 72.55 -25.53
N PRO A 128 -38.63 72.29 -24.35
CA PRO A 128 -37.87 71.84 -23.19
C PRO A 128 -37.23 70.46 -23.42
N LEU A 129 -35.92 70.31 -23.14
CA LEU A 129 -35.16 69.07 -23.32
C LEU A 129 -35.85 67.85 -22.68
N VAL A 130 -36.46 68.01 -21.51
CA VAL A 130 -37.15 66.93 -20.77
C VAL A 130 -38.42 66.41 -21.43
N LYS A 131 -39.00 67.15 -22.40
CA LYS A 131 -40.19 66.72 -23.14
C LYS A 131 -39.87 65.84 -24.35
N LEU A 132 -38.59 65.73 -24.71
CA LEU A 132 -38.17 64.89 -25.83
C LEU A 132 -38.31 63.40 -25.48
N LYS A 133 -38.56 62.59 -26.51
CA LYS A 133 -38.70 61.14 -26.45
C LYS A 133 -37.58 60.46 -27.23
N GLN A 134 -37.03 59.42 -26.60
CA GLN A 134 -36.05 58.53 -27.21
C GLN A 134 -36.49 57.09 -26.95
N ASN A 135 -37.09 56.45 -27.97
CA ASN A 135 -37.52 55.05 -28.00
C ASN A 135 -37.53 54.55 -29.46
N LYS A 136 -38.11 53.36 -29.71
CA LYS A 136 -38.17 52.79 -31.07
C LYS A 136 -38.89 53.69 -32.08
N ASP A 137 -39.94 54.38 -31.66
CA ASP A 137 -40.85 55.14 -32.53
C ASP A 137 -40.46 56.64 -32.63
N HIS A 138 -39.76 57.18 -31.63
CA HIS A 138 -39.34 58.58 -31.54
C HIS A 138 -37.85 58.68 -31.22
N ARG A 139 -37.06 59.31 -32.10
CA ARG A 139 -35.59 59.45 -31.98
C ARG A 139 -35.15 60.91 -31.84
N GLU A 140 -35.83 61.67 -30.99
CA GLU A 140 -35.67 63.13 -30.90
C GLU A 140 -34.32 63.53 -30.29
N LEU A 141 -33.76 62.74 -29.37
CA LEU A 141 -32.43 63.00 -28.80
C LEU A 141 -31.32 62.71 -29.82
N ASP A 142 -31.47 61.65 -30.62
CA ASP A 142 -30.56 61.34 -31.74
C ASP A 142 -30.58 62.43 -32.80
N PHE A 143 -31.75 63.01 -33.09
CA PHE A 143 -31.89 64.16 -33.98
C PHE A 143 -31.14 65.39 -33.44
N VAL A 144 -31.37 65.76 -32.17
CA VAL A 144 -30.69 66.91 -31.53
C VAL A 144 -29.17 66.71 -31.50
N ALA A 145 -28.71 65.49 -31.23
CA ALA A 145 -27.28 65.16 -31.23
C ALA A 145 -26.64 65.37 -32.61
N LYS A 146 -27.26 64.86 -33.67
CA LYS A 146 -26.78 65.02 -35.05
C LYS A 146 -26.84 66.47 -35.54
N ALA A 147 -27.93 67.19 -35.23
CA ALA A 147 -28.09 68.59 -35.60
C ALA A 147 -27.09 69.51 -34.90
N GLY A 148 -26.72 69.20 -33.64
CA GLY A 148 -25.72 69.93 -32.87
C GLY A 148 -24.27 69.48 -33.09
N GLY A 149 -24.02 68.42 -33.86
CA GLY A 149 -22.67 67.89 -34.08
C GLY A 149 -22.02 67.26 -32.83
N VAL A 150 -22.82 66.77 -31.88
CA VAL A 150 -22.35 66.21 -30.59
C VAL A 150 -22.70 64.73 -30.46
N PRO A 151 -21.91 63.92 -29.71
CA PRO A 151 -22.21 62.51 -29.51
C PRO A 151 -23.57 62.28 -28.83
N PHE A 152 -24.34 61.29 -29.31
CA PHE A 152 -25.64 60.91 -28.74
C PHE A 152 -25.56 60.65 -27.23
N ALA A 153 -24.50 59.98 -26.77
CA ALA A 153 -24.31 59.65 -25.36
C ALA A 153 -24.27 60.92 -24.48
N ASP A 154 -23.67 62.01 -24.96
CA ASP A 154 -23.56 63.25 -24.17
C ASP A 154 -24.90 63.97 -24.06
N VAL A 155 -25.67 64.02 -25.15
CA VAL A 155 -27.05 64.54 -25.14
C VAL A 155 -27.96 63.68 -24.26
N ALA A 156 -27.81 62.35 -24.31
CA ALA A 156 -28.56 61.42 -23.47
C ALA A 156 -28.23 61.57 -21.98
N ARG A 157 -26.94 61.74 -21.62
CA ARG A 157 -26.51 62.02 -20.24
C ARG A 157 -27.09 63.34 -19.73
N LEU A 158 -27.05 64.40 -20.54
CA LEU A 158 -27.65 65.71 -20.19
C LEU A 158 -29.18 65.59 -20.01
N TYR A 159 -29.85 64.90 -20.92
CA TYR A 159 -31.28 64.62 -20.85
C TYR A 159 -31.67 63.86 -19.58
N ILE A 160 -30.96 62.78 -19.25
CA ILE A 160 -31.19 61.98 -18.03
C ILE A 160 -30.91 62.81 -16.78
N ALA A 161 -29.82 63.60 -16.77
CA ALA A 161 -29.47 64.50 -15.67
C ALA A 161 -30.60 65.51 -15.41
N ARG A 162 -31.13 66.14 -16.46
CA ARG A 162 -32.23 67.09 -16.32
C ARG A 162 -33.54 66.44 -15.88
N ARG A 163 -33.88 65.25 -16.39
CA ARG A 163 -35.08 64.50 -15.95
C ARG A 163 -35.02 64.09 -14.49
N LEU A 164 -33.85 63.78 -13.97
CA LEU A 164 -33.66 63.42 -12.56
C LEU A 164 -33.53 64.64 -11.64
N ALA A 165 -32.97 65.74 -12.14
CA ALA A 165 -32.77 66.97 -11.39
C ALA A 165 -34.08 67.56 -10.86
N VAL A 166 -35.12 67.61 -11.71
CA VAL A 166 -36.39 68.28 -11.37
C VAL A 166 -37.14 67.58 -10.22
N PRO A 167 -37.42 66.26 -10.26
CA PRO A 167 -38.07 65.58 -9.13
C PRO A 167 -37.17 65.49 -7.89
N GLY A 168 -35.85 65.39 -8.08
CA GLY A 168 -34.87 65.25 -6.99
C GLY A 168 -34.55 66.55 -6.26
N LYS A 169 -34.99 67.71 -6.79
CA LYS A 169 -34.53 69.05 -6.37
C LYS A 169 -32.99 69.14 -6.38
N LEU A 170 -32.36 68.54 -7.38
CA LEU A 170 -30.91 68.55 -7.59
C LEU A 170 -30.56 69.54 -8.71
N ASP A 171 -29.33 70.06 -8.70
CA ASP A 171 -28.74 70.75 -9.84
C ASP A 171 -28.41 69.73 -10.94
N GLU A 172 -28.79 70.00 -12.19
CA GLU A 172 -28.49 69.14 -13.34
C GLU A 172 -26.98 68.86 -13.46
N ARG A 173 -26.15 69.86 -13.15
CA ARG A 173 -24.69 69.76 -13.21
C ARG A 173 -24.16 68.66 -12.30
N THR A 174 -24.80 68.43 -11.16
CA THR A 174 -24.45 67.36 -10.23
C THR A 174 -24.53 66.01 -10.92
N LEU A 175 -25.66 65.70 -11.55
CA LEU A 175 -25.88 64.40 -12.18
C LEU A 175 -25.09 64.26 -13.48
N TYR A 176 -25.01 65.32 -14.29
CA TYR A 176 -24.20 65.33 -15.51
C TYR A 176 -22.71 65.10 -15.22
N GLY A 177 -22.16 65.75 -14.20
CA GLY A 177 -20.78 65.55 -13.75
C GLY A 177 -20.50 64.14 -13.25
N LEU A 178 -21.48 63.48 -12.64
CA LEU A 178 -21.36 62.07 -12.26
C LEU A 178 -21.43 61.14 -13.49
N PHE A 179 -22.38 61.36 -14.39
CA PHE A 179 -22.56 60.53 -15.60
C PHE A 179 -21.37 60.61 -16.55
N SER A 180 -20.85 61.80 -16.81
CA SER A 180 -19.67 62.03 -17.65
C SER A 180 -18.38 61.38 -17.10
N ARG A 181 -18.36 61.08 -15.80
CA ARG A 181 -17.27 60.37 -15.12
C ARG A 181 -17.57 58.88 -14.91
N GLY A 182 -18.63 58.36 -15.55
CA GLY A 182 -18.97 56.94 -15.54
C GLY A 182 -19.71 56.47 -14.28
N ILE A 183 -20.39 57.37 -13.54
CA ILE A 183 -21.26 56.99 -12.42
C ILE A 183 -22.72 57.16 -12.83
N PRO A 184 -23.53 56.09 -12.93
CA PRO A 184 -23.18 54.71 -12.60
C PRO A 184 -22.49 53.98 -13.76
N ALA A 185 -21.59 53.04 -13.43
CA ALA A 185 -20.77 52.30 -14.40
C ALA A 185 -21.51 51.71 -15.62
N PRO A 186 -22.71 51.11 -15.50
CA PRO A 186 -23.41 50.52 -16.64
C PRO A 186 -24.09 51.54 -17.56
N LEU A 187 -24.13 52.84 -17.22
CA LEU A 187 -24.90 53.83 -17.98
C LEU A 187 -24.45 53.92 -19.44
N ASP A 188 -23.15 53.99 -19.69
CA ASP A 188 -22.62 54.15 -21.05
C ASP A 188 -22.88 52.92 -21.91
N THR A 189 -22.75 51.73 -21.34
CA THR A 189 -23.12 50.47 -22.01
C THR A 189 -24.62 50.42 -22.31
N ALA A 190 -25.45 50.85 -21.35
CA ALA A 190 -26.91 50.86 -21.52
C ALA A 190 -27.38 51.87 -22.58
N LEU A 191 -26.69 53.01 -22.71
CA LEU A 191 -26.95 53.99 -23.76
C LEU A 191 -26.53 53.49 -25.16
N GLY A 192 -25.54 52.61 -25.25
CA GLY A 192 -25.15 51.95 -26.50
C GLY A 192 -26.12 50.86 -26.99
N GLN A 193 -26.95 50.32 -26.09
CA GLN A 193 -27.94 49.27 -26.37
C GLN A 193 -29.26 49.55 -25.64
N LEU A 194 -30.01 50.55 -26.10
CA LEU A 194 -31.29 50.89 -25.50
C LEU A 194 -32.36 49.81 -25.80
N PRO A 195 -33.23 49.47 -24.82
CA PRO A 195 -34.39 48.62 -25.07
C PRO A 195 -35.42 49.32 -25.97
N ASP A 196 -36.40 48.58 -26.51
CA ASP A 196 -37.46 49.15 -27.38
C ASP A 196 -38.22 50.32 -26.71
N ALA A 197 -38.40 50.26 -25.38
CA ALA A 197 -38.99 51.33 -24.57
C ALA A 197 -38.12 52.59 -24.46
N GLY A 198 -36.82 52.48 -24.75
CA GLY A 198 -35.85 53.57 -24.77
C GLY A 198 -35.53 54.13 -23.39
N ILE A 199 -35.41 55.46 -23.28
CA ILE A 199 -35.13 56.17 -22.02
C ILE A 199 -36.45 56.58 -21.36
N ASP A 200 -37.09 55.63 -20.68
CA ASP A 200 -38.35 55.81 -19.94
C ASP A 200 -38.14 56.06 -18.43
N ASP A 201 -39.22 56.18 -17.67
CA ASP A 201 -39.15 56.42 -16.21
C ASP A 201 -38.45 55.28 -15.45
N ALA A 202 -38.63 54.03 -15.90
CA ALA A 202 -38.01 52.86 -15.27
C ALA A 202 -36.48 52.87 -15.47
N PHE A 203 -36.03 53.14 -16.69
CA PHE A 203 -34.61 53.31 -17.01
C PHE A 203 -33.98 54.42 -16.17
N VAL A 204 -34.62 55.60 -16.14
CA VAL A 204 -34.13 56.76 -15.40
C VAL A 204 -34.08 56.49 -13.88
N ALA A 205 -35.08 55.81 -13.32
CA ALA A 205 -35.08 55.38 -11.93
C ALA A 205 -33.96 54.37 -11.62
N GLN A 206 -33.63 53.48 -12.56
CA GLN A 206 -32.51 52.54 -12.44
C GLN A 206 -31.17 53.29 -12.43
N VAL A 207 -30.99 54.30 -13.28
CA VAL A 207 -29.80 55.16 -13.29
C VAL A 207 -29.62 55.86 -11.94
N LEU A 208 -30.68 56.46 -11.39
CA LEU A 208 -30.64 57.06 -10.05
C LEU A 208 -30.29 56.03 -8.97
N THR A 209 -30.73 54.78 -9.11
CA THR A 209 -30.33 53.67 -8.21
C THR A 209 -28.84 53.47 -8.20
N GLY A 210 -28.24 53.45 -9.39
CA GLY A 210 -26.81 53.29 -9.56
C GLY A 210 -26.04 54.42 -8.88
N VAL A 211 -26.50 55.68 -9.04
CA VAL A 211 -25.88 56.84 -8.36
C VAL A 211 -25.98 56.71 -6.84
N LEU A 212 -27.17 56.42 -6.31
CA LEU A 212 -27.42 56.34 -4.87
C LEU A 212 -26.72 55.14 -4.19
N ALA A 213 -26.14 54.21 -4.95
CA ALA A 213 -25.34 53.11 -4.43
C ALA A 213 -23.94 53.54 -3.97
N HIS A 214 -23.46 54.71 -4.42
CA HIS A 214 -22.15 55.24 -4.05
C HIS A 214 -22.16 55.95 -2.68
N SER A 215 -20.99 55.98 -2.05
CA SER A 215 -20.78 56.74 -0.82
C SER A 215 -20.59 58.23 -1.13
N ASP A 216 -20.85 59.08 -0.15
CA ASP A 216 -20.73 60.52 -0.32
C ASP A 216 -19.29 60.95 -0.63
N ALA A 217 -18.30 60.24 -0.05
CA ALA A 217 -16.90 60.46 -0.35
C ALA A 217 -16.56 60.12 -1.81
N SER A 218 -17.11 59.02 -2.34
CA SER A 218 -16.94 58.64 -3.75
C SER A 218 -17.60 59.67 -4.67
N LEU A 219 -18.81 60.11 -4.36
CA LEU A 219 -19.53 61.11 -5.16
C LEU A 219 -18.82 62.47 -5.12
N ALA A 220 -18.33 62.88 -3.95
CA ALA A 220 -17.54 64.11 -3.78
C ALA A 220 -16.27 64.07 -4.65
N GLN A 221 -15.47 63.01 -4.54
CA GLN A 221 -14.24 62.84 -5.31
C GLN A 221 -14.49 62.86 -6.82
N THR A 222 -15.59 62.26 -7.29
CA THR A 222 -15.95 62.27 -8.71
C THR A 222 -16.34 63.66 -9.19
N LEU A 223 -17.10 64.42 -8.39
CA LEU A 223 -17.47 65.79 -8.70
C LEU A 223 -16.25 66.74 -8.67
N ASP A 224 -15.33 66.57 -7.71
CA ASP A 224 -14.06 67.30 -7.66
C ASP A 224 -13.24 67.07 -8.93
N ALA A 225 -13.16 65.80 -9.36
CA ALA A 225 -12.49 65.44 -10.61
C ALA A 225 -13.18 66.01 -11.85
N ALA A 226 -14.52 66.13 -11.84
CA ALA A 226 -15.28 66.72 -12.94
C ALA A 226 -15.05 68.24 -13.06
N VAL A 227 -14.92 68.94 -11.93
CA VAL A 227 -14.52 70.36 -11.91
C VAL A 227 -13.06 70.51 -12.37
N ALA A 228 -12.14 69.69 -11.85
CA ALA A 228 -10.72 69.75 -12.22
C ALA A 228 -10.46 69.43 -13.71
N ALA A 229 -11.27 68.56 -14.32
CA ALA A 229 -11.20 68.21 -15.74
C ALA A 229 -11.95 69.19 -16.67
N ASN A 230 -12.45 70.32 -16.15
CA ASN A 230 -13.28 71.29 -16.86
C ASN A 230 -14.54 70.68 -17.52
N VAL A 231 -15.10 69.64 -16.92
CA VAL A 231 -16.40 69.07 -17.35
C VAL A 231 -17.54 69.89 -16.77
N LEU A 232 -17.38 70.32 -15.51
CA LEU A 232 -18.29 71.24 -14.83
C LEU A 232 -17.65 72.63 -14.72
N PRO A 233 -18.45 73.72 -14.71
CA PRO A 233 -17.92 75.07 -14.51
C PRO A 233 -17.31 75.23 -13.10
N ALA A 234 -16.31 76.10 -12.96
CA ALA A 234 -15.62 76.31 -11.68
C ALA A 234 -16.59 76.84 -10.60
N THR A 235 -17.60 77.59 -11.02
CA THR A 235 -18.68 78.10 -10.15
C THR A 235 -19.54 77.00 -9.51
N TYR A 236 -19.50 75.76 -10.00
CA TYR A 236 -20.23 74.63 -9.39
C TYR A 236 -19.73 74.23 -8.00
N ALA A 237 -18.44 74.46 -7.70
CA ALA A 237 -17.82 74.00 -6.45
C ALA A 237 -18.57 74.48 -5.18
N VAL A 238 -19.21 75.65 -5.22
CA VAL A 238 -19.99 76.21 -4.10
C VAL A 238 -21.26 75.39 -3.79
N LYS A 239 -21.84 74.73 -4.79
CA LYS A 239 -23.10 73.95 -4.64
C LYS A 239 -22.90 72.51 -4.21
N GLN A 240 -21.71 71.95 -4.41
CA GLN A 240 -21.42 70.53 -4.23
C GLN A 240 -21.83 69.98 -2.86
N LYS A 241 -21.62 70.74 -1.78
CA LYS A 241 -21.95 70.32 -0.41
C LYS A 241 -23.45 70.09 -0.20
N ASP A 242 -24.27 71.01 -0.69
CA ASP A 242 -25.74 70.94 -0.54
C ASP A 242 -26.33 69.84 -1.42
N GLU A 243 -25.80 69.67 -2.63
CA GLU A 243 -26.18 68.61 -3.56
C GLU A 243 -25.87 67.20 -3.03
N LEU A 244 -24.70 67.03 -2.40
CA LEU A 244 -24.36 65.77 -1.72
C LEU A 244 -25.28 65.47 -0.53
N ALA A 245 -25.72 66.49 0.21
CA ALA A 245 -26.69 66.31 1.29
C ALA A 245 -28.06 65.85 0.77
N GLN A 246 -28.50 66.40 -0.37
CA GLN A 246 -29.75 66.01 -1.02
C GLN A 246 -29.69 64.57 -1.56
N LEU A 247 -28.57 64.17 -2.19
CA LEU A 247 -28.35 62.78 -2.61
C LEU A 247 -28.36 61.80 -1.42
N ARG A 248 -27.79 62.20 -0.27
CA ARG A 248 -27.84 61.40 0.97
C ARG A 248 -29.27 61.22 1.48
N ALA A 249 -30.11 62.25 1.42
CA ALA A 249 -31.51 62.18 1.82
C ALA A 249 -32.30 61.20 0.92
N LEU A 250 -32.14 61.31 -0.40
CA LEU A 250 -32.74 60.39 -1.37
C LEU A 250 -32.29 58.94 -1.16
N ARG A 251 -31.00 58.71 -0.86
CA ARG A 251 -30.47 57.38 -0.52
C ARG A 251 -31.17 56.80 0.72
N THR A 252 -31.35 57.62 1.76
CA THR A 252 -31.97 57.20 3.02
C THR A 252 -33.44 56.81 2.83
N GLN A 253 -34.21 57.66 2.14
CA GLN A 253 -35.62 57.39 1.82
C GLN A 253 -35.78 56.07 1.06
N ARG A 254 -34.93 55.86 0.04
CA ARG A 254 -34.97 54.66 -0.77
C ARG A 254 -34.64 53.39 0.03
N VAL A 255 -33.64 53.45 0.91
CA VAL A 255 -33.27 52.30 1.74
C VAL A 255 -34.42 51.87 2.64
N GLY A 256 -35.15 52.83 3.25
CA GLY A 256 -36.34 52.55 4.06
C GLY A 256 -37.50 51.91 3.27
N ALA A 257 -37.65 52.25 2.00
CA ALA A 257 -38.69 51.69 1.12
C ALA A 257 -38.32 50.31 0.51
N THR A 258 -37.08 49.85 0.69
CA THR A 258 -36.64 48.53 0.19
C THR A 258 -36.75 47.43 1.26
N PRO A 259 -36.94 46.16 0.88
CA PRO A 259 -37.00 45.07 1.84
C PRO A 259 -35.72 44.88 2.66
N TYR A 260 -35.87 44.49 3.93
CA TYR A 260 -34.76 44.18 4.82
C TYR A 260 -34.26 42.75 4.60
N ILE A 261 -33.12 42.61 3.90
CA ILE A 261 -32.41 41.35 3.60
C ILE A 261 -33.18 40.38 2.71
N ARG A 262 -34.41 39.98 3.07
CA ARG A 262 -35.25 39.00 2.38
C ARG A 262 -36.72 39.42 2.43
N GLY A 263 -37.48 38.93 1.45
CA GLY A 263 -38.93 39.15 1.38
C GLY A 263 -39.32 40.40 0.61
N LYS A 264 -40.62 40.72 0.66
CA LYS A 264 -41.22 41.86 -0.05
C LYS A 264 -41.53 43.05 0.85
N THR A 265 -41.46 42.87 2.17
CA THR A 265 -41.85 43.91 3.14
C THR A 265 -40.77 44.98 3.27
N PRO A 266 -41.08 46.26 2.97
CA PRO A 266 -40.18 47.39 3.19
C PRO A 266 -39.62 47.45 4.61
N LEU A 267 -38.38 47.91 4.76
CA LEU A 267 -37.74 48.08 6.06
C LEU A 267 -38.57 48.97 7.01
N ASN A 268 -39.14 50.07 6.50
CA ASN A 268 -39.98 50.96 7.30
C ASN A 268 -41.23 50.26 7.85
N ASP A 269 -41.83 49.34 7.09
CA ASP A 269 -43.01 48.59 7.53
C ASP A 269 -42.65 47.57 8.62
N VAL A 270 -41.45 46.97 8.55
CA VAL A 270 -40.92 46.08 9.60
C VAL A 270 -40.68 46.87 10.89
N LEU A 271 -40.05 48.04 10.80
CA LEU A 271 -39.74 48.88 11.96
C LEU A 271 -41.02 49.42 12.61
N SER A 272 -41.98 49.87 11.79
CA SER A 272 -43.30 50.33 12.23
C SER A 272 -44.10 49.21 12.89
N ALA A 273 -44.17 48.03 12.26
CA ALA A 273 -44.87 46.88 12.82
C ALA A 273 -44.28 46.37 14.15
N ALA A 274 -43.00 46.65 14.39
CA ALA A 274 -42.31 46.33 15.63
C ALA A 274 -42.45 47.39 16.73
N GLY A 275 -43.13 48.50 16.46
CA GLY A 275 -43.24 49.62 17.41
C GLY A 275 -41.90 50.28 17.71
N VAL A 276 -40.93 50.23 16.78
CA VAL A 276 -39.65 50.91 16.94
C VAL A 276 -39.89 52.42 16.86
N GLU A 277 -39.43 53.15 17.87
CA GLU A 277 -39.57 54.60 17.94
C GLU A 277 -39.05 55.29 16.66
N ALA A 278 -39.71 56.35 16.23
CA ALA A 278 -39.40 57.04 14.97
C ALA A 278 -37.94 57.54 14.92
N ALA A 279 -37.41 58.04 16.03
CA ALA A 279 -36.02 58.49 16.13
C ALA A 279 -35.02 57.34 15.91
N VAL A 280 -35.28 56.18 16.51
CA VAL A 280 -34.45 54.96 16.38
C VAL A 280 -34.54 54.40 14.95
N SER A 281 -35.75 54.41 14.37
CA SER A 281 -35.99 53.98 12.98
C SER A 281 -35.26 54.87 11.97
N ALA A 282 -35.27 56.19 12.17
CA ALA A 282 -34.55 57.15 11.35
C ALA A 282 -33.03 56.97 11.47
N ALA A 283 -32.51 56.87 12.70
CA ALA A 283 -31.09 56.63 12.96
C ALA A 283 -30.60 55.32 12.31
N PHE A 284 -31.37 54.23 12.45
CA PHE A 284 -31.04 52.97 11.78
C PHE A 284 -31.02 53.10 10.27
N THR A 285 -32.07 53.67 9.67
CA THR A 285 -32.19 53.78 8.21
C THR A 285 -31.07 54.64 7.62
N GLN A 286 -30.71 55.73 8.29
CA GLN A 286 -29.59 56.59 7.91
C GLN A 286 -28.24 55.88 8.04
N ALA A 287 -27.97 55.22 9.17
CA ALA A 287 -26.73 54.48 9.38
C ALA A 287 -26.60 53.27 8.43
N TYR A 288 -27.72 52.61 8.12
CA TYR A 288 -27.79 51.49 7.19
C TYR A 288 -27.57 51.94 5.75
N ALA A 289 -28.15 53.08 5.36
CA ALA A 289 -27.92 53.71 4.06
C ALA A 289 -26.45 54.17 3.90
N ALA A 290 -25.90 54.87 4.90
CA ALA A 290 -24.52 55.35 4.88
C ALA A 290 -23.49 54.21 4.85
N SER A 291 -23.82 53.07 5.46
CA SER A 291 -22.95 51.89 5.48
C SER A 291 -23.04 51.03 4.21
N GLY A 292 -23.80 51.45 3.19
CA GLY A 292 -24.04 50.62 2.01
C GLY A 292 -24.72 49.29 2.36
N LYS A 293 -25.68 49.31 3.29
CA LYS A 293 -26.40 48.13 3.82
C LYS A 293 -25.52 47.13 4.59
N ARG A 294 -24.33 47.52 5.08
CA ARG A 294 -23.44 46.66 5.86
C ARG A 294 -23.73 46.70 7.37
N LEU A 295 -24.40 45.67 7.88
CA LEU A 295 -24.86 45.59 9.28
C LEU A 295 -23.77 45.81 10.33
N ARG A 296 -22.55 45.27 10.16
CA ARG A 296 -21.48 45.42 11.17
C ARG A 296 -21.11 46.90 11.37
N THR A 297 -21.02 47.66 10.28
CA THR A 297 -20.71 49.09 10.31
C THR A 297 -21.90 49.87 10.84
N THR A 298 -23.11 49.52 10.42
CA THR A 298 -24.36 50.13 10.93
C THR A 298 -24.48 50.01 12.44
N TRP A 299 -24.28 48.81 13.01
CA TRP A 299 -24.31 48.61 14.45
C TRP A 299 -23.17 49.30 15.20
N LYS A 300 -22.01 49.52 14.56
CA LYS A 300 -20.92 50.31 15.14
C LYS A 300 -21.32 51.79 15.25
N LEU A 301 -21.98 52.33 14.23
CA LEU A 301 -22.46 53.72 14.23
C LEU A 301 -23.59 53.92 15.27
N LEU A 302 -24.56 53.01 15.32
CA LEU A 302 -25.69 53.11 16.26
C LEU A 302 -25.28 52.99 17.72
N ARG A 303 -24.27 52.18 18.04
CA ARG A 303 -23.75 52.07 19.41
C ARG A 303 -22.89 53.26 19.82
N ALA A 304 -22.36 54.00 18.86
CA ALA A 304 -21.58 55.21 19.10
C ALA A 304 -22.48 56.46 19.24
N ASP A 305 -23.77 56.35 18.89
CA ASP A 305 -24.74 57.44 19.01
C ASP A 305 -25.21 57.58 20.46
N PRO A 306 -24.87 58.68 21.17
CA PRO A 306 -25.27 58.87 22.56
C PRO A 306 -26.78 59.10 22.72
N ALA A 307 -27.52 59.40 21.65
CA ALA A 307 -28.97 59.61 21.69
C ALA A 307 -29.78 58.30 21.78
N LEU A 308 -29.15 57.14 21.59
CA LEU A 308 -29.82 55.83 21.57
C LEU A 308 -29.52 55.01 22.83
N THR A 309 -30.57 54.57 23.52
CA THR A 309 -30.45 53.72 24.71
C THR A 309 -30.20 52.25 24.36
N LYS A 310 -29.64 51.48 25.30
CA LYS A 310 -29.43 50.03 25.14
C LYS A 310 -30.75 49.27 24.91
N GLU A 311 -31.84 49.72 25.52
CA GLU A 311 -33.17 49.11 25.39
C GLU A 311 -33.77 49.35 24.00
N GLN A 312 -33.71 50.59 23.49
CA GLN A 312 -34.13 50.90 22.11
C GLN A 312 -33.35 50.06 21.09
N LEU A 313 -32.04 49.92 21.27
CA LEU A 313 -31.20 49.08 20.40
C LEU A 313 -31.53 47.58 20.52
N ALA A 314 -31.94 47.11 21.71
CA ALA A 314 -32.37 45.72 21.90
C ALA A 314 -33.72 45.43 21.22
N THR A 315 -34.68 46.36 21.30
CA THR A 315 -35.96 46.29 20.59
C THR A 315 -35.75 46.27 19.07
N LEU A 316 -34.93 47.19 18.56
CA LEU A 316 -34.53 47.22 17.15
C LEU A 316 -33.86 45.91 16.71
N ASN A 317 -32.92 45.39 17.50
CA ASN A 317 -32.26 44.13 17.20
C ASN A 317 -33.25 42.95 17.16
N THR A 318 -34.23 42.93 18.07
CA THR A 318 -35.26 41.89 18.11
C THR A 318 -36.15 41.93 16.87
N ALA A 319 -36.60 43.12 16.47
CA ALA A 319 -37.40 43.34 15.27
C ALA A 319 -36.68 42.89 13.99
N LEU A 320 -35.43 43.31 13.82
CA LEU A 320 -34.62 42.96 12.66
C LEU A 320 -34.30 41.46 12.62
N ASN A 321 -33.96 40.85 13.76
CA ASN A 321 -33.71 39.40 13.83
C ASN A 321 -34.98 38.59 13.52
N ALA A 322 -36.14 39.00 14.03
CA ALA A 322 -37.40 38.34 13.72
C ALA A 322 -37.72 38.43 12.22
N SER A 323 -37.55 39.61 11.61
CA SER A 323 -37.76 39.81 10.17
C SER A 323 -36.83 38.95 9.31
N GLU A 324 -35.53 38.92 9.62
CA GLU A 324 -34.56 38.09 8.89
C GLU A 324 -34.90 36.60 8.98
N LEU A 325 -35.17 36.09 10.18
CA LEU A 325 -35.44 34.68 10.41
C LEU A 325 -36.78 34.25 9.80
N LEU A 326 -37.80 35.09 9.84
CA LEU A 326 -39.13 34.81 9.28
C LEU A 326 -39.25 35.16 7.79
N GLY A 327 -38.14 35.52 7.13
CA GLY A 327 -38.10 35.77 5.69
C GLY A 327 -38.83 37.04 5.26
N GLY A 328 -38.95 38.02 6.15
CA GLY A 328 -39.66 39.27 5.89
C GLY A 328 -41.18 39.09 5.78
N ASN A 329 -41.75 38.00 6.28
CA ASN A 329 -43.20 37.82 6.31
C ASN A 329 -43.82 38.68 7.42
N LEU A 330 -44.48 39.78 7.03
CA LEU A 330 -44.99 40.79 7.98
C LEU A 330 -45.99 40.21 8.99
N VAL A 331 -46.84 39.25 8.59
CA VAL A 331 -47.83 38.64 9.47
C VAL A 331 -47.14 37.80 10.55
N LEU A 332 -46.18 36.96 10.19
CA LEU A 332 -45.39 36.18 11.15
C LEU A 332 -44.53 37.06 12.05
N VAL A 333 -43.97 38.15 11.53
CA VAL A 333 -43.19 39.12 12.32
C VAL A 333 -44.08 39.79 13.36
N LYS A 334 -45.25 40.29 12.97
CA LYS A 334 -46.23 40.90 13.89
C LYS A 334 -46.65 39.91 14.98
N ASP A 335 -47.05 38.70 14.59
CA ASP A 335 -47.42 37.63 15.52
C ASP A 335 -46.30 37.30 16.52
N THR A 336 -45.06 37.17 16.04
CA THR A 336 -43.89 36.88 16.88
C THR A 336 -43.63 38.00 17.88
N LEU A 337 -43.69 39.26 17.45
CA LEU A 337 -43.42 40.42 18.31
C LEU A 337 -44.54 40.62 19.34
N GLN A 338 -45.80 40.38 18.97
CA GLN A 338 -46.93 40.40 19.91
C GLN A 338 -46.79 39.32 20.99
N ARG A 339 -46.37 38.11 20.62
CA ARG A 339 -46.13 37.02 21.58
C ARG A 339 -44.98 37.29 22.52
N LEU A 340 -43.93 37.96 22.06
CA LEU A 340 -42.85 38.44 22.91
C LEU A 340 -43.36 39.49 23.90
N ALA A 341 -44.17 40.45 23.44
CA ALA A 341 -44.73 41.50 24.29
C ALA A 341 -45.70 40.95 25.35
N ARG A 342 -46.46 39.89 25.04
CA ARG A 342 -47.39 39.22 25.98
C ARG A 342 -46.73 38.19 26.90
N GLY A 343 -45.44 37.90 26.71
CA GLY A 343 -44.73 36.84 27.45
C GLY A 343 -45.07 35.41 27.02
N GLU A 344 -45.90 35.22 25.98
CA GLU A 344 -46.23 33.91 25.40
C GLU A 344 -45.04 33.26 24.66
N LEU A 345 -44.04 34.06 24.28
CA LEU A 345 -42.78 33.61 23.70
C LEU A 345 -41.64 34.29 24.46
N ALA A 346 -40.76 33.51 25.10
CA ALA A 346 -39.68 34.10 25.90
C ALA A 346 -38.65 34.85 25.03
N ARG A 347 -38.28 34.29 23.87
CA ARG A 347 -37.25 34.82 22.94
C ARG A 347 -37.54 34.35 21.52
N VAL A 348 -37.07 35.10 20.51
CA VAL A 348 -37.15 34.69 19.08
C VAL A 348 -36.50 33.32 18.84
N GLN A 349 -35.44 32.98 19.57
CA GLN A 349 -34.79 31.66 19.53
C GLN A 349 -35.76 30.50 19.80
N ASN A 350 -36.78 30.68 20.65
CA ASN A 350 -37.72 29.63 21.02
C ASN A 350 -38.65 29.24 19.85
N LEU A 351 -38.72 30.03 18.78
CA LEU A 351 -39.37 29.59 17.54
C LEU A 351 -38.66 28.39 16.89
N ALA A 352 -37.40 28.13 17.26
CA ALA A 352 -36.68 26.93 16.83
C ALA A 352 -37.18 25.63 17.47
N LEU A 353 -38.06 25.71 18.48
CA LEU A 353 -38.76 24.54 19.06
C LEU A 353 -39.88 24.01 18.14
N LEU A 354 -40.31 24.84 17.17
CA LEU A 354 -41.34 24.47 16.21
C LEU A 354 -40.74 23.61 15.10
N ASP A 355 -41.35 22.46 14.84
CA ASP A 355 -41.02 21.62 13.68
C ASP A 355 -41.82 22.04 12.44
N GLU A 356 -41.65 21.31 11.33
CA GLU A 356 -42.32 21.62 10.06
C GLU A 356 -43.85 21.62 10.21
N ALA A 357 -44.42 20.67 10.97
CA ALA A 357 -45.86 20.56 11.16
C ALA A 357 -46.41 21.72 12.01
N ASP A 358 -45.69 22.12 13.06
CA ASP A 358 -46.07 23.30 13.85
C ASP A 358 -46.04 24.59 13.02
N TRP A 359 -45.03 24.73 12.15
CA TRP A 359 -44.94 25.90 11.27
C TRP A 359 -46.10 25.93 10.27
N VAL A 360 -46.47 24.79 9.68
CA VAL A 360 -47.67 24.67 8.83
C VAL A 360 -48.91 25.10 9.61
N ALA A 361 -49.17 24.49 10.77
CA ALA A 361 -50.35 24.81 11.59
C ALA A 361 -50.36 26.27 12.05
N ARG A 362 -49.19 26.87 12.28
CA ARG A 362 -49.07 28.29 12.64
C ARG A 362 -49.37 29.21 11.47
N ILE A 363 -48.84 28.92 10.29
CA ILE A 363 -49.06 29.74 9.09
C ILE A 363 -50.52 29.62 8.64
N GLU A 364 -51.11 28.42 8.63
CA GLU A 364 -52.53 28.22 8.26
C GLU A 364 -53.48 29.03 9.15
N ARG A 365 -53.17 29.17 10.44
CA ARG A 365 -53.96 30.01 11.37
C ARG A 365 -53.86 31.50 11.06
N LEU A 366 -52.71 31.96 10.58
CA LEU A 366 -52.39 33.39 10.43
C LEU A 366 -52.61 33.91 9.00
N ASP A 367 -52.42 33.07 7.99
CA ASP A 367 -52.55 33.39 6.57
C ASP A 367 -53.01 32.13 5.77
N PRO A 368 -54.27 31.69 5.94
CA PRO A 368 -54.77 30.44 5.34
C PRO A 368 -54.74 30.45 3.80
N GLN A 369 -54.77 31.63 3.18
CA GLN A 369 -54.72 31.79 1.71
C GLN A 369 -53.30 31.96 1.18
N ALA A 370 -52.28 31.91 2.04
CA ALA A 370 -50.88 32.15 1.72
C ALA A 370 -50.66 33.48 0.95
N SER A 371 -51.45 34.50 1.28
CA SER A 371 -51.45 35.82 0.63
C SER A 371 -50.12 36.56 0.80
N THR A 372 -49.41 36.27 1.88
CA THR A 372 -48.13 36.89 2.25
C THR A 372 -46.92 36.05 1.82
N ILE A 373 -47.14 34.88 1.23
CA ILE A 373 -46.10 33.96 0.76
C ILE A 373 -46.03 34.03 -0.77
N PRO A 374 -44.89 34.45 -1.35
CA PRO A 374 -44.74 34.51 -2.80
C PRO A 374 -44.96 33.15 -3.46
N GLN A 375 -45.65 33.15 -4.61
CA GLN A 375 -45.74 31.98 -5.47
C GLN A 375 -44.36 31.67 -6.07
N VAL A 376 -43.91 30.43 -5.92
CA VAL A 376 -42.58 29.99 -6.39
C VAL A 376 -42.70 29.11 -7.64
N LEU A 377 -43.72 28.24 -7.71
CA LEU A 377 -44.02 27.48 -8.92
C LEU A 377 -45.32 27.97 -9.59
N PRO A 378 -45.43 27.84 -10.93
CA PRO A 378 -46.71 27.92 -11.61
C PRO A 378 -47.75 27.01 -10.91
N ASP A 379 -48.96 27.52 -10.70
CA ASP A 379 -50.11 26.78 -10.15
C ASP A 379 -50.00 26.22 -8.70
N ASP A 380 -49.04 26.70 -7.89
CA ASP A 380 -48.93 26.34 -6.46
C ASP A 380 -50.22 26.63 -5.66
N THR A 381 -50.84 25.59 -5.08
CA THR A 381 -51.97 25.75 -4.14
C THR A 381 -51.54 26.47 -2.84
N PRO A 382 -52.44 27.16 -2.11
CA PRO A 382 -52.11 27.76 -0.81
C PRO A 382 -51.42 26.78 0.17
N ALA A 383 -51.93 25.55 0.28
CA ALA A 383 -51.36 24.52 1.14
C ALA A 383 -49.92 24.14 0.75
N GLN A 384 -49.64 23.98 -0.55
CA GLN A 384 -48.28 23.69 -1.04
C GLN A 384 -47.31 24.87 -0.78
N ARG A 385 -47.78 26.12 -0.89
CA ARG A 385 -46.99 27.32 -0.55
C ARG A 385 -46.65 27.35 0.94
N ILE A 386 -47.63 27.05 1.80
CA ILE A 386 -47.44 26.99 3.24
C ILE A 386 -46.44 25.89 3.62
N ALA A 387 -46.62 24.66 3.13
CA ALA A 387 -45.73 23.54 3.44
C ALA A 387 -44.27 23.84 3.04
N ARG A 388 -44.06 24.38 1.83
CA ARG A 388 -42.71 24.74 1.35
C ARG A 388 -42.07 25.84 2.20
N PHE A 389 -42.85 26.85 2.58
CA PHE A 389 -42.37 27.95 3.41
C PHE A 389 -42.08 27.51 4.85
N ALA A 390 -42.96 26.71 5.45
CA ALA A 390 -42.79 26.09 6.76
C ALA A 390 -41.51 25.26 6.84
N LYS A 391 -41.26 24.40 5.83
CA LYS A 391 -40.02 23.65 5.70
C LYS A 391 -38.79 24.55 5.65
N ALA A 392 -38.84 25.62 4.85
CA ALA A 392 -37.75 26.58 4.74
C ALA A 392 -37.49 27.35 6.06
N LEU A 393 -38.54 27.62 6.85
CA LEU A 393 -38.42 28.20 8.19
C LEU A 393 -37.77 27.20 9.16
N ALA A 394 -38.28 25.96 9.23
CA ALA A 394 -37.73 24.92 10.09
C ALA A 394 -36.23 24.69 9.84
N GLU A 395 -35.81 24.55 8.57
CA GLU A 395 -34.40 24.36 8.19
C GLU A 395 -33.52 25.58 8.55
N ARG A 396 -34.07 26.79 8.45
CA ARG A 396 -33.37 28.03 8.80
C ARG A 396 -33.15 28.14 10.31
N PHE A 397 -34.19 27.89 11.10
CA PHE A 397 -34.08 27.89 12.56
C PHE A 397 -33.16 26.78 13.05
N GLN A 398 -33.22 25.57 12.47
CA GLN A 398 -32.30 24.46 12.75
C GLN A 398 -30.84 24.83 12.49
N SER A 399 -30.57 25.55 11.40
CA SER A 399 -29.21 25.98 11.06
C SER A 399 -28.67 27.07 11.99
N ARG A 400 -29.54 27.97 12.46
CA ARG A 400 -29.16 29.11 13.33
C ARG A 400 -29.10 28.74 14.81
N TYR A 401 -30.04 27.92 15.28
CA TYR A 401 -30.30 27.59 16.69
C TYR A 401 -30.39 26.07 16.91
N LEU A 402 -29.38 25.34 16.42
CA LEU A 402 -29.34 23.89 16.44
C LEU A 402 -29.68 23.27 17.81
N THR A 403 -29.10 23.78 18.90
CA THR A 403 -29.37 23.27 20.25
C THR A 403 -30.86 23.37 20.61
N THR A 404 -31.50 24.49 20.31
CA THR A 404 -32.93 24.69 20.60
C THR A 404 -33.81 23.81 19.73
N THR A 405 -33.46 23.60 18.46
CA THR A 405 -34.18 22.64 17.61
C THR A 405 -34.04 21.21 18.11
N PHE A 406 -32.85 20.83 18.58
CA PHE A 406 -32.63 19.51 19.16
C PHE A 406 -33.42 19.34 20.46
N LEU A 407 -33.47 20.36 21.32
CA LEU A 407 -34.33 20.39 22.49
C LEU A 407 -35.80 20.17 22.11
N GLY A 408 -36.32 20.90 21.10
CA GLY A 408 -37.71 20.78 20.65
C GLY A 408 -38.03 19.39 20.12
N SER A 409 -37.17 18.84 19.25
CA SER A 409 -37.36 17.50 18.69
C SER A 409 -37.21 16.40 19.74
N LEU A 410 -36.20 16.48 20.61
CA LEU A 410 -35.97 15.53 21.71
C LEU A 410 -37.14 15.55 22.71
N GLY A 411 -37.66 16.74 23.03
CA GLY A 411 -38.81 16.91 23.94
C GLY A 411 -40.12 16.34 23.39
N LYS A 412 -40.31 16.30 22.06
CA LYS A 412 -41.52 15.75 21.43
C LYS A 412 -41.41 14.28 21.03
N ALA A 413 -40.21 13.73 20.91
CA ALA A 413 -40.02 12.36 20.47
C ALA A 413 -40.69 11.36 21.43
N ALA A 414 -41.42 10.37 20.90
CA ALA A 414 -42.05 9.34 21.73
C ALA A 414 -41.03 8.44 22.45
N GLY A 415 -39.81 8.33 21.90
CA GLY A 415 -38.66 7.64 22.48
C GLY A 415 -37.35 8.20 21.92
N SER A 416 -36.22 7.89 22.54
CA SER A 416 -34.89 8.29 22.06
C SER A 416 -33.82 7.23 22.35
N ALA A 417 -32.85 7.12 21.44
CA ALA A 417 -31.61 6.36 21.54
C ALA A 417 -30.60 7.01 22.50
N PHE A 418 -30.83 8.26 22.92
CA PHE A 418 -30.05 8.93 23.95
C PHE A 418 -30.58 8.58 25.34
N ALA A 419 -29.72 8.06 26.20
CA ALA A 419 -30.05 7.78 27.60
C ALA A 419 -30.33 9.09 28.37
N ALA A 420 -31.04 8.97 29.51
CA ALA A 420 -31.38 10.11 30.37
C ALA A 420 -32.08 11.28 29.64
N ARG A 421 -33.00 10.96 28.72
CA ARG A 421 -33.73 11.93 27.89
C ARG A 421 -34.33 13.11 28.68
N GLU A 422 -35.06 12.83 29.76
CA GLU A 422 -35.70 13.85 30.60
C GLU A 422 -34.68 14.86 31.15
N GLU A 423 -33.54 14.35 31.64
CA GLU A 423 -32.45 15.16 32.16
C GLU A 423 -31.80 16.01 31.06
N LEU A 424 -31.58 15.43 29.87
CA LEU A 424 -31.08 16.18 28.71
C LEU A 424 -32.01 17.33 28.30
N VAL A 425 -33.32 17.07 28.26
CA VAL A 425 -34.34 18.10 27.93
C VAL A 425 -34.29 19.22 28.97
N SER A 426 -34.26 18.88 30.26
CA SER A 426 -34.16 19.84 31.36
C SER A 426 -32.89 20.71 31.25
N VAL A 427 -31.74 20.08 31.04
CA VAL A 427 -30.44 20.77 30.96
C VAL A 427 -30.36 21.68 29.75
N LEU A 428 -30.79 21.21 28.57
CA LEU A 428 -30.80 22.03 27.35
C LEU A 428 -31.78 23.20 27.46
N ALA A 429 -32.91 23.02 28.13
CA ALA A 429 -33.89 24.09 28.39
C ALA A 429 -33.35 25.15 29.36
N ALA A 430 -32.72 24.73 30.46
CA ALA A 430 -32.12 25.62 31.46
C ALA A 430 -30.89 26.38 30.93
N ASN A 431 -30.24 25.88 29.87
CA ASN A 431 -28.98 26.41 29.34
C ASN A 431 -29.09 26.90 27.87
N PRO A 432 -29.88 27.96 27.57
CA PRO A 432 -30.12 28.42 26.20
C PRO A 432 -28.88 28.97 25.48
N ARG A 433 -27.78 29.23 26.21
CA ARG A 433 -26.49 29.67 25.66
C ARG A 433 -25.59 28.51 25.23
N LEU A 434 -25.91 27.27 25.62
CA LEU A 434 -25.15 26.09 25.24
C LEU A 434 -25.25 25.86 23.73
N ASN A 435 -24.14 25.99 23.00
CA ASN A 435 -24.10 25.76 21.57
C ASN A 435 -23.39 24.44 21.26
N LEU A 436 -24.13 23.45 20.78
CA LEU A 436 -23.60 22.11 20.48
C LEU A 436 -22.43 22.11 19.48
N ARG A 437 -22.30 23.13 18.62
CA ARG A 437 -21.21 23.22 17.63
C ARG A 437 -19.97 23.99 18.08
N ARG A 438 -20.09 24.79 19.14
CA ARG A 438 -19.02 25.74 19.55
C ARG A 438 -18.57 25.58 20.99
N THR A 439 -19.39 24.95 21.82
CA THR A 439 -19.14 24.86 23.26
C THR A 439 -18.49 23.52 23.59
N ASN A 440 -17.39 23.52 24.33
CA ASN A 440 -16.87 22.30 24.94
C ASN A 440 -17.80 21.94 26.12
N ILE A 441 -18.42 20.75 26.07
CA ILE A 441 -19.43 20.33 27.06
C ILE A 441 -18.80 20.22 28.46
N ASP A 442 -17.64 19.58 28.60
CA ASP A 442 -16.96 19.41 29.89
C ASP A 442 -16.65 20.75 30.56
N ARG A 443 -16.10 21.69 29.78
CA ARG A 443 -15.79 23.04 30.28
C ARG A 443 -17.04 23.82 30.65
N TYR A 444 -18.14 23.62 29.93
CA TYR A 444 -19.41 24.30 30.23
C TYR A 444 -20.05 23.74 31.50
N VAL A 445 -20.06 22.41 31.67
CA VAL A 445 -20.56 21.72 32.86
C VAL A 445 -19.78 22.17 34.09
N ALA A 446 -18.44 22.13 34.02
CA ALA A 446 -17.58 22.56 35.12
C ALA A 446 -17.74 24.05 35.48
N ARG A 447 -17.84 24.94 34.49
CA ARG A 447 -17.95 26.39 34.75
C ARG A 447 -19.30 26.82 35.32
N ASN A 448 -20.37 26.08 35.01
CA ASN A 448 -21.72 26.41 35.44
C ASN A 448 -22.18 25.50 36.60
N ASN A 449 -21.29 24.68 37.16
CA ASN A 449 -21.58 23.71 38.22
C ASN A 449 -22.85 22.88 37.94
N LEU A 450 -22.97 22.35 36.72
CA LEU A 450 -24.11 21.52 36.33
C LEU A 450 -23.94 20.11 36.88
N GLU A 451 -24.86 19.68 37.74
CA GLU A 451 -24.94 18.29 38.20
C GLU A 451 -25.66 17.46 37.12
N LEU A 452 -24.91 16.54 36.50
CA LEU A 452 -25.40 15.64 35.44
C LEU A 452 -25.05 14.20 35.80
N SER A 453 -25.96 13.27 35.55
CA SER A 453 -25.66 11.83 35.59
C SER A 453 -24.58 11.46 34.56
N THR A 454 -23.85 10.37 34.83
CA THR A 454 -22.81 9.86 33.91
C THR A 454 -23.41 9.52 32.55
N GLU A 455 -24.61 8.95 32.53
CA GLU A 455 -25.37 8.63 31.33
C GLU A 455 -25.80 9.88 30.55
N ALA A 456 -26.29 10.92 31.25
CA ALA A 456 -26.67 12.19 30.61
C ALA A 456 -25.45 12.91 30.02
N LEU A 457 -24.32 12.97 30.74
CA LEU A 457 -23.09 13.56 30.23
C LEU A 457 -22.57 12.81 29.00
N GLY A 458 -22.57 11.48 29.05
CA GLY A 458 -22.19 10.62 27.91
C GLY A 458 -23.11 10.84 26.69
N SER A 459 -24.41 10.93 26.92
CA SER A 459 -25.41 11.16 25.86
C SER A 459 -25.32 12.56 25.27
N LEU A 460 -25.11 13.60 26.10
CA LEU A 460 -24.92 14.98 25.65
C LEU A 460 -23.67 15.12 24.77
N LYS A 461 -22.57 14.45 25.14
CA LYS A 461 -21.36 14.39 24.33
C LYS A 461 -21.58 13.65 23.02
N THR A 462 -22.31 12.53 23.03
CA THR A 462 -22.65 11.79 21.80
C THR A 462 -23.54 12.62 20.88
N LEU A 463 -24.57 13.27 21.42
CA LEU A 463 -25.44 14.20 20.71
C LEU A 463 -24.62 15.32 20.06
N GLN A 464 -23.69 15.93 20.81
CA GLN A 464 -22.76 16.91 20.26
C GLN A 464 -21.94 16.33 19.10
N ARG A 465 -21.28 15.17 19.27
CA ARG A 465 -20.43 14.55 18.24
C ARG A 465 -21.20 14.28 16.96
N LEU A 466 -22.38 13.68 17.06
CA LEU A 466 -23.23 13.36 15.92
C LEU A 466 -23.86 14.59 15.27
N SER A 467 -24.10 15.67 16.03
CA SER A 467 -24.60 16.94 15.50
C SER A 467 -23.63 17.61 14.50
N PHE A 468 -22.35 17.23 14.50
CA PHE A 468 -21.39 17.66 13.48
C PHE A 468 -21.59 16.93 12.14
N LEU A 469 -22.15 15.71 12.15
CA LEU A 469 -22.43 14.90 10.96
C LEU A 469 -23.74 15.31 10.27
N SER A 470 -24.74 15.74 11.05
CA SER A 470 -26.00 16.25 10.53
C SER A 470 -26.59 17.30 11.45
N THR A 471 -27.17 18.35 10.86
CA THR A 471 -27.98 19.32 11.62
C THR A 471 -29.39 18.81 11.88
N ARG A 472 -29.82 17.71 11.26
CA ARG A 472 -31.18 17.15 11.42
C ARG A 472 -31.21 16.19 12.59
N TYR A 473 -32.10 16.45 13.54
CA TYR A 473 -32.26 15.60 14.73
C TYR A 473 -32.56 14.14 14.36
N ALA A 474 -33.49 13.88 13.43
CA ALA A 474 -33.82 12.53 12.98
C ALA A 474 -32.62 11.73 12.46
N THR A 475 -31.65 12.39 11.80
CA THR A 475 -30.41 11.73 11.37
C THR A 475 -29.51 11.39 12.55
N VAL A 476 -29.37 12.30 13.50
CA VAL A 476 -28.54 12.11 14.70
C VAL A 476 -29.11 11.00 15.59
N GLU A 477 -30.42 11.00 15.76
CA GLU A 477 -31.20 9.98 16.45
C GLU A 477 -31.02 8.60 15.81
N ALA A 478 -31.20 8.49 14.48
CA ALA A 478 -31.01 7.24 13.76
C ALA A 478 -29.55 6.72 13.83
N LEU A 479 -28.55 7.61 13.78
CA LEU A 479 -27.14 7.23 13.94
C LEU A 479 -26.87 6.66 15.33
N ALA A 480 -27.37 7.32 16.37
CA ALA A 480 -27.22 6.84 17.75
C ALA A 480 -27.93 5.49 17.95
N GLY A 481 -29.16 5.34 17.43
CA GLY A 481 -29.93 4.09 17.51
C GLY A 481 -29.28 2.92 16.77
N ALA A 482 -28.49 3.18 15.72
CA ALA A 482 -27.69 2.18 15.03
C ALA A 482 -26.32 1.88 15.70
N GLY A 483 -26.06 2.46 16.88
CA GLY A 483 -24.83 2.24 17.65
C GLY A 483 -23.66 3.16 17.30
N TYR A 484 -23.83 4.12 16.38
CA TYR A 484 -22.78 5.07 16.02
C TYR A 484 -22.71 6.22 17.03
N HIS A 485 -21.54 6.40 17.65
CA HIS A 485 -21.31 7.43 18.67
C HIS A 485 -20.30 8.52 18.25
N SER A 486 -19.67 8.38 17.08
CA SER A 486 -18.63 9.30 16.59
C SER A 486 -18.48 9.28 15.06
N ALA A 487 -17.82 10.30 14.51
CA ALA A 487 -17.43 10.34 13.09
C ALA A 487 -16.51 9.17 12.71
N GLN A 488 -15.65 8.75 13.64
CA GLN A 488 -14.75 7.61 13.46
C GLN A 488 -15.53 6.31 13.26
N ALA A 489 -16.50 6.02 14.13
CA ALA A 489 -17.32 4.81 14.03
C ALA A 489 -18.05 4.72 12.68
N VAL A 490 -18.57 5.85 12.18
CA VAL A 490 -19.21 5.93 10.85
C VAL A 490 -18.22 5.75 9.70
N TYR A 491 -17.02 6.33 9.81
CA TYR A 491 -16.01 6.22 8.76
C TYR A 491 -15.48 4.77 8.63
N PHE A 492 -15.15 4.13 9.75
CA PHE A 492 -14.56 2.79 9.79
C PHE A 492 -15.54 1.65 9.49
N SER A 493 -16.86 1.88 9.54
CA SER A 493 -17.81 0.87 9.05
C SER A 493 -17.76 0.70 7.52
N GLY A 494 -17.20 1.66 6.78
CA GLY A 494 -17.07 1.63 5.33
C GLY A 494 -18.28 2.20 4.58
N ARG A 495 -18.06 2.87 3.44
CA ARG A 495 -19.12 3.63 2.73
C ARG A 495 -20.30 2.77 2.29
N ALA A 496 -20.04 1.69 1.55
CA ALA A 496 -21.10 0.83 1.01
C ALA A 496 -21.97 0.17 2.09
N PRO A 497 -21.41 -0.55 3.09
CA PRO A 497 -22.21 -1.14 4.17
C PRO A 497 -22.93 -0.08 5.01
N PHE A 498 -22.30 1.06 5.30
CA PHE A 498 -22.97 2.16 6.01
C PHE A 498 -24.16 2.71 5.23
N VAL A 499 -24.01 2.96 3.92
CA VAL A 499 -25.10 3.48 3.08
C VAL A 499 -26.22 2.47 2.98
N ALA A 500 -25.92 1.18 2.82
CA ALA A 500 -26.92 0.11 2.81
C ALA A 500 -27.73 0.05 4.11
N GLN A 501 -27.06 0.16 5.27
CA GLN A 501 -27.71 0.14 6.59
C GLN A 501 -28.54 1.41 6.85
N MET A 502 -27.99 2.59 6.52
CA MET A 502 -28.55 3.87 6.95
C MET A 502 -29.51 4.50 5.94
N ALA A 503 -29.47 4.13 4.65
CA ALA A 503 -30.39 4.71 3.66
C ALA A 503 -31.88 4.51 4.00
N PRO A 504 -32.34 3.33 4.46
CA PRO A 504 -33.71 3.13 4.91
C PRO A 504 -34.04 3.98 6.15
N LEU A 505 -33.14 4.03 7.13
CA LEU A 505 -33.34 4.76 8.40
C LEU A 505 -33.34 6.29 8.23
N LEU A 506 -32.62 6.80 7.23
CA LEU A 506 -32.53 8.24 6.94
C LEU A 506 -33.54 8.71 5.88
N GLY A 507 -34.27 7.77 5.29
CA GLY A 507 -35.29 7.98 4.27
C GLY A 507 -34.78 8.29 2.87
N SER A 508 -33.46 8.27 2.64
CA SER A 508 -32.88 8.29 1.29
C SER A 508 -31.37 7.98 1.26
N GLN A 509 -30.90 7.38 0.17
CA GLN A 509 -29.48 7.11 -0.07
C GLN A 509 -28.60 8.38 -0.05
N PRO A 510 -28.96 9.51 -0.72
CA PRO A 510 -28.15 10.72 -0.68
C PRO A 510 -27.93 11.28 0.74
N ARG A 511 -28.87 11.06 1.67
CA ARG A 511 -28.72 11.48 3.07
C ARG A 511 -27.71 10.63 3.81
N ALA A 512 -27.73 9.31 3.61
CA ALA A 512 -26.72 8.41 4.16
C ALA A 512 -25.33 8.73 3.61
N GLU A 513 -25.21 8.94 2.30
CA GLU A 513 -23.94 9.34 1.68
C GLU A 513 -23.41 10.67 2.23
N ALA A 514 -24.26 11.67 2.38
CA ALA A 514 -23.87 12.96 2.95
C ALA A 514 -23.40 12.84 4.42
N ALA A 515 -24.03 11.96 5.21
CA ALA A 515 -23.60 11.70 6.59
C ALA A 515 -22.22 11.02 6.62
N TRP A 516 -21.98 10.04 5.75
CA TRP A 516 -20.68 9.35 5.64
C TRP A 516 -19.56 10.29 5.18
N LEU A 517 -19.80 11.10 4.15
CA LEU A 517 -18.80 12.06 3.66
C LEU A 517 -18.43 13.11 4.72
N ARG A 518 -19.39 13.57 5.52
CA ARG A 518 -19.11 14.45 6.65
C ARG A 518 -18.33 13.75 7.75
N ALA A 519 -18.60 12.47 7.99
CA ALA A 519 -17.84 11.66 8.94
C ALA A 519 -16.38 11.51 8.50
N GLN A 520 -16.14 11.20 7.22
CA GLN A 520 -14.80 11.16 6.62
C GLN A 520 -14.08 12.50 6.78
N ALA A 521 -14.70 13.61 6.38
CA ALA A 521 -14.09 14.94 6.49
C ALA A 521 -13.79 15.31 7.95
N ARG A 522 -14.67 14.94 8.89
CA ARG A 522 -14.47 15.23 10.32
C ARG A 522 -13.38 14.37 10.94
N TYR A 523 -13.32 13.09 10.60
CA TYR A 523 -12.25 12.19 11.03
C TYR A 523 -10.89 12.64 10.49
N ALA A 524 -10.81 12.97 9.19
CA ALA A 524 -9.60 13.50 8.58
C ALA A 524 -9.16 14.83 9.23
N SER A 525 -10.10 15.73 9.54
CA SER A 525 -9.80 16.97 10.25
C SER A 525 -9.27 16.73 11.67
N ALA A 526 -9.82 15.74 12.37
CA ALA A 526 -9.34 15.35 13.69
C ALA A 526 -7.94 14.74 13.62
N LEU A 527 -7.68 13.87 12.63
CA LEU A 527 -6.36 13.29 12.40
C LEU A 527 -5.32 14.34 11.99
N SER A 528 -5.70 15.31 11.15
CA SER A 528 -4.84 16.43 10.77
C SER A 528 -4.52 17.34 11.96
N ALA A 529 -5.51 17.61 12.82
CA ALA A 529 -5.27 18.34 14.07
C ALA A 529 -4.35 17.55 15.01
N PHE A 530 -4.57 16.24 15.15
CA PHE A 530 -3.69 15.36 15.90
C PHE A 530 -2.26 15.41 15.36
N GLY A 531 -2.05 15.20 14.06
CA GLY A 531 -0.72 15.31 13.44
C GLY A 531 -0.07 16.68 13.65
N ARG A 532 -0.84 17.77 13.49
CA ARG A 532 -0.33 19.14 13.63
C ARG A 532 -0.01 19.55 15.07
N TYR A 533 -0.67 18.99 16.08
CA TYR A 533 -0.42 19.36 17.48
C TYR A 533 0.31 18.29 18.28
N ASN A 534 0.51 17.09 17.70
CA ASN A 534 1.33 16.04 18.29
C ASN A 534 2.81 16.29 17.95
N LEU A 535 3.57 16.72 18.95
CA LEU A 535 5.00 17.01 18.83
C LEU A 535 5.81 15.79 18.37
N ALA A 536 5.35 14.56 18.65
CA ALA A 536 6.00 13.34 18.20
C ALA A 536 5.90 13.14 16.66
N LEU A 537 4.95 13.80 15.98
CA LEU A 537 4.74 13.67 14.54
C LEU A 537 5.24 14.88 13.73
N ASN A 538 5.48 16.02 14.38
CA ASN A 538 5.89 17.26 13.70
C ASN A 538 7.41 17.43 13.52
N GLY A 539 8.22 16.53 14.07
CA GLY A 539 9.67 16.67 14.10
C GLY A 539 10.14 17.90 14.88
N THR A 540 11.43 17.95 15.19
CA THR A 540 12.06 19.14 15.77
C THR A 540 12.06 20.26 14.72
N THR A 541 11.08 21.16 14.79
CA THR A 541 11.12 22.40 14.00
C THR A 541 12.24 23.30 14.54
N VAL A 542 13.07 23.85 13.65
CA VAL A 542 14.06 24.87 14.04
C VAL A 542 13.31 25.99 14.74
N ALA A 543 13.74 26.42 15.92
CA ALA A 543 13.01 27.36 16.79
C ALA A 543 12.54 28.64 16.07
N LEU A 544 13.22 29.05 15.00
CA LEU A 544 12.87 30.19 14.15
C LEU A 544 11.61 30.00 13.28
N MET A 545 11.19 28.76 13.03
CA MET A 545 10.05 28.40 12.17
C MET A 545 8.91 27.68 12.91
N ALA A 546 8.99 27.62 14.24
CA ALA A 546 7.94 26.98 15.03
C ALA A 546 6.60 27.71 14.83
N SER A 547 5.57 26.98 14.43
CA SER A 547 4.21 27.51 14.42
C SER A 547 3.80 27.91 15.83
N PRO A 548 3.05 29.01 16.02
CA PRO A 548 2.58 29.42 17.34
C PRO A 548 1.77 28.30 17.99
N VAL A 549 2.29 27.78 19.10
CA VAL A 549 1.60 26.82 19.96
C VAL A 549 0.53 27.60 20.74
N PRO A 550 -0.72 27.11 20.83
CA PRO A 550 -1.74 27.75 21.65
C PRO A 550 -1.26 27.92 23.09
N ALA A 551 -1.63 29.03 23.75
CA ALA A 551 -1.29 29.26 25.16
C ALA A 551 -1.77 28.08 26.03
N ALA A 552 -0.99 27.67 27.05
CA ALA A 552 -1.25 26.51 27.90
C ALA A 552 -2.67 26.52 28.51
N ASP A 553 -3.18 27.69 28.87
CA ASP A 553 -4.53 27.90 29.43
C ASP A 553 -5.66 27.52 28.45
N SER A 554 -5.36 27.49 27.15
CA SER A 554 -6.27 27.05 26.07
C SER A 554 -6.43 25.53 26.05
N LEU A 555 -5.44 24.81 26.60
CA LEU A 555 -5.29 23.35 26.56
C LEU A 555 -5.46 22.70 27.93
N ALA A 556 -5.36 23.46 29.04
CA ALA A 556 -5.40 22.97 30.42
C ALA A 556 -6.63 22.14 30.86
N ASN A 557 -7.66 22.02 30.02
CA ASN A 557 -8.85 21.19 30.26
C ASN A 557 -9.23 20.31 29.04
N LEU A 558 -8.39 20.26 28.02
CA LEU A 558 -8.39 19.14 27.10
C LEU A 558 -7.48 18.09 27.76
N PRO A 559 -7.83 16.80 27.76
CA PRO A 559 -6.86 15.80 28.16
C PRO A 559 -5.65 15.99 27.24
N ASP A 560 -4.52 16.42 27.81
CA ASP A 560 -3.32 16.61 27.04
C ASP A 560 -2.87 15.24 26.52
N LEU A 561 -2.08 15.23 25.45
CA LEU A 561 -1.65 13.98 24.83
C LEU A 561 -0.94 13.06 25.83
N GLN A 562 -0.33 13.64 26.86
CA GLN A 562 0.33 12.91 27.93
C GLN A 562 -0.68 12.23 28.89
N ALA A 563 -1.80 12.87 29.18
CA ALA A 563 -2.90 12.29 29.96
C ALA A 563 -3.66 11.21 29.17
N LEU A 564 -3.73 11.32 27.84
CA LEU A 564 -4.40 10.31 26.99
C LEU A 564 -3.53 9.09 26.69
N PHE A 565 -2.22 9.29 26.48
CA PHE A 565 -1.33 8.29 25.90
C PHE A 565 -0.07 8.01 26.74
N GLY A 566 0.08 8.64 27.91
CA GLY A 566 1.25 8.49 28.76
C GLY A 566 2.43 9.36 28.32
N SER A 567 3.65 9.04 28.80
CA SER A 567 4.85 9.83 28.50
C SER A 567 5.06 10.03 26.99
N LEU A 568 5.35 11.27 26.61
CA LEU A 568 5.67 11.65 25.23
C LEU A 568 7.18 11.78 25.00
N ASP A 569 7.98 11.55 26.03
CA ASP A 569 9.43 11.63 25.99
C ASP A 569 10.01 10.33 25.40
N TYR A 570 10.30 10.33 24.10
CA TYR A 570 10.99 9.25 23.40
C TYR A 570 12.36 9.75 22.95
N CYS A 571 13.45 9.28 23.59
CA CYS A 571 14.80 9.79 23.31
C CYS A 571 15.45 9.14 22.07
N GLU A 572 15.01 7.96 21.65
CA GLU A 572 15.40 7.28 20.40
C GLU A 572 14.49 6.04 20.25
N CYS A 573 13.48 6.10 19.38
CA CYS A 573 12.72 4.89 19.03
C CYS A 573 13.47 4.15 17.93
N SER A 574 13.88 2.92 18.20
CA SER A 574 14.35 2.00 17.16
C SER A 574 13.23 1.77 16.12
N GLU A 575 13.59 1.54 14.86
CA GLU A 575 12.62 1.43 13.75
C GLU A 575 11.55 0.36 14.02
N CYS A 576 11.92 -0.77 14.64
CA CYS A 576 11.03 -1.83 15.10
C CYS A 576 9.93 -1.40 16.09
N ARG A 577 10.12 -0.29 16.81
CA ARG A 577 9.13 0.26 17.77
C ARG A 577 8.34 1.43 17.20
N SER A 578 8.58 1.77 15.93
CA SER A 578 7.86 2.83 15.23
C SER A 578 6.42 2.44 14.93
N VAL A 579 5.54 3.44 14.84
CA VAL A 579 4.18 3.28 14.26
C VAL A 579 4.21 2.91 12.77
N LEU A 580 5.36 3.05 12.12
CA LEU A 580 5.63 2.65 10.73
C LEU A 580 6.37 1.32 10.63
N SER A 581 6.58 0.61 11.74
CA SER A 581 7.31 -0.65 11.77
C SER A 581 6.54 -1.80 11.10
N PRO A 582 7.23 -2.89 10.69
CA PRO A 582 6.56 -4.11 10.26
C PRO A 582 5.60 -4.68 11.31
N ALA A 583 5.92 -4.55 12.61
CA ALA A 583 5.04 -4.96 13.71
C ALA A 583 3.74 -4.14 13.75
N ALA A 584 3.83 -2.82 13.57
CA ALA A 584 2.65 -1.95 13.48
C ALA A 584 1.79 -2.28 12.25
N TYR A 585 2.42 -2.57 11.11
CA TYR A 585 1.74 -3.02 9.90
C TYR A 585 1.03 -4.37 10.11
N PHE A 586 1.66 -5.33 10.79
CA PHE A 586 1.04 -6.61 11.13
C PHE A 586 -0.21 -6.43 11.99
N VAL A 587 -0.17 -5.57 13.02
CA VAL A 587 -1.35 -5.26 13.85
C VAL A 587 -2.47 -4.62 13.03
N ASP A 588 -2.13 -3.67 12.15
CA ASP A 588 -3.10 -3.03 11.25
C ASP A 588 -3.75 -4.05 10.30
N LEU A 589 -2.98 -5.01 9.77
CA LEU A 589 -3.49 -6.12 8.97
C LEU A 589 -4.47 -7.01 9.76
N LEU A 590 -4.15 -7.38 11.00
CA LEU A 590 -5.07 -8.17 11.83
C LEU A 590 -6.37 -7.40 12.10
N GLN A 591 -6.28 -6.11 12.36
CA GLN A 591 -7.46 -5.25 12.55
C GLN A 591 -8.28 -5.11 11.25
N PHE A 592 -7.62 -4.98 10.10
CA PHE A 592 -8.26 -4.96 8.78
C PHE A 592 -9.03 -6.25 8.48
N LEU A 593 -8.47 -7.41 8.86
CA LEU A 593 -9.12 -8.72 8.72
C LEU A 593 -10.29 -8.88 9.69
N LYS A 594 -10.15 -8.40 10.93
CA LYS A 594 -11.22 -8.40 11.94
C LYS A 594 -12.45 -7.64 11.45
N GLN A 595 -12.25 -6.45 10.87
CA GLN A 595 -13.34 -5.64 10.33
C GLN A 595 -14.09 -6.29 9.15
N ARG A 596 -13.51 -7.32 8.53
CA ARG A 596 -14.10 -8.08 7.42
C ARG A 596 -14.58 -9.48 7.81
N GLY A 597 -14.48 -9.86 9.09
CA GLY A 597 -14.85 -11.21 9.56
C GLY A 597 -13.94 -12.33 9.03
N ALA A 598 -12.73 -12.01 8.57
CA ALA A 598 -11.78 -12.99 8.03
C ALA A 598 -10.70 -13.43 9.03
N LEU A 599 -10.60 -12.73 10.18
CA LEU A 599 -9.57 -12.99 11.18
C LEU A 599 -9.69 -14.41 11.77
N ASP A 600 -10.90 -14.86 12.11
CA ASP A 600 -11.09 -16.15 12.78
C ASP A 600 -10.67 -17.33 11.89
N ALA A 601 -10.89 -17.25 10.58
CA ALA A 601 -10.42 -18.25 9.62
C ALA A 601 -8.88 -18.30 9.52
N LEU A 602 -8.21 -17.15 9.64
CA LEU A 602 -6.75 -17.10 9.71
C LEU A 602 -6.25 -17.71 11.02
N LEU A 603 -6.81 -17.32 12.15
CA LEU A 603 -6.38 -17.79 13.47
C LEU A 603 -6.66 -19.28 13.69
N SER A 604 -7.71 -19.83 13.05
CA SER A 604 -7.96 -21.27 13.01
C SER A 604 -6.81 -22.05 12.35
N ARG A 605 -6.18 -21.48 11.32
CA ARG A 605 -5.05 -22.10 10.60
C ARG A 605 -3.69 -21.75 11.20
N ARG A 606 -3.60 -20.58 11.84
CA ARG A 606 -2.37 -19.99 12.38
C ARG A 606 -2.63 -19.47 13.80
N PRO A 607 -2.80 -20.40 14.77
CA PRO A 607 -3.08 -20.05 16.15
C PRO A 607 -1.90 -19.37 16.86
N ASP A 608 -0.72 -19.38 16.23
CA ASP A 608 0.52 -18.76 16.71
C ASP A 608 0.55 -17.23 16.55
N LEU A 609 -0.06 -16.70 15.48
CA LEU A 609 0.00 -15.28 15.11
C LEU A 609 -0.42 -14.30 16.21
N PRO A 610 -1.48 -14.55 17.03
CA PRO A 610 -1.87 -13.66 18.12
C PRO A 610 -0.82 -13.55 19.23
N PHE A 611 0.07 -14.53 19.33
CA PHE A 611 1.05 -14.65 20.41
C PHE A 611 2.46 -14.20 19.98
N ILE A 612 2.65 -13.76 18.74
CA ILE A 612 3.95 -13.23 18.29
C ILE A 612 4.29 -11.97 19.09
N ALA A 613 5.47 -11.95 19.72
CA ALA A 613 5.97 -10.77 20.40
C ALA A 613 6.26 -9.66 19.39
N LEU A 614 5.66 -8.49 19.59
CA LEU A 614 5.88 -7.31 18.74
C LEU A 614 7.13 -6.55 19.20
N GLY A 615 8.28 -7.23 19.13
CA GLY A 615 9.59 -6.72 19.54
C GLY A 615 10.57 -6.56 18.38
N CYS A 616 11.72 -5.95 18.66
CA CYS A 616 12.78 -5.73 17.66
C CYS A 616 13.36 -7.04 17.16
N ASP A 617 13.61 -8.00 18.04
CA ASP A 617 14.19 -9.29 17.63
C ASP A 617 13.29 -10.02 16.62
N ASN A 618 11.97 -10.07 16.85
CA ASN A 618 11.02 -10.65 15.88
C ASN A 618 10.84 -9.83 14.59
N THR A 619 11.26 -8.57 14.59
CA THR A 619 11.20 -7.70 13.40
C THR A 619 12.46 -7.83 12.57
N ASP A 620 13.63 -7.93 13.21
CA ASP A 620 14.94 -7.70 12.60
C ASP A 620 15.80 -8.97 12.50
N VAL A 621 15.62 -9.95 13.40
CA VAL A 621 16.39 -11.20 13.37
C VAL A 621 15.92 -12.05 12.20
N THR A 622 16.84 -12.31 11.28
CA THR A 622 16.59 -13.16 10.12
C THR A 622 16.68 -14.63 10.48
N LEU A 623 15.61 -15.37 10.16
CA LEU A 623 15.45 -16.80 10.43
C LEU A 623 15.40 -17.59 9.12
N PRO A 624 15.94 -18.82 9.05
CA PRO A 624 15.63 -19.74 7.97
C PRO A 624 14.13 -20.04 7.96
N TYR A 625 13.48 -19.83 6.81
CA TYR A 625 12.04 -20.03 6.69
C TYR A 625 11.59 -21.47 7.03
N ILE A 626 12.43 -22.46 6.72
CA ILE A 626 12.15 -23.87 7.01
C ILE A 626 12.04 -24.16 8.51
N ASP A 627 12.76 -23.42 9.36
CA ASP A 627 12.70 -23.61 10.81
C ASP A 627 11.32 -23.22 11.33
N LEU A 628 10.78 -22.08 10.87
CA LEU A 628 9.42 -21.65 11.22
C LEU A 628 8.36 -22.64 10.73
N VAL A 629 8.55 -23.25 9.55
CA VAL A 629 7.65 -24.30 9.05
C VAL A 629 7.69 -25.53 9.96
N ASN A 630 8.89 -25.97 10.35
CA ASN A 630 9.05 -27.10 11.26
C ASN A 630 8.46 -26.80 12.64
N GLU A 631 8.68 -25.61 13.20
CA GLU A 631 8.10 -25.16 14.48
C GLU A 631 6.56 -25.26 14.48
N LEU A 632 5.92 -24.84 13.37
CA LEU A 632 4.47 -24.92 13.21
C LEU A 632 3.99 -26.38 13.06
N LEU A 633 4.69 -27.20 12.28
CA LEU A 633 4.35 -28.61 12.09
C LEU A 633 4.56 -29.43 13.37
N GLU A 634 5.64 -29.17 14.10
CA GLU A 634 5.93 -29.75 15.42
C GLU A 634 4.82 -29.40 16.42
N SER A 635 4.36 -28.15 16.43
CA SER A 635 3.24 -27.71 17.26
C SER A 635 1.90 -28.35 16.86
N ALA A 636 1.73 -28.71 15.58
CA ALA A 636 0.54 -29.45 15.12
C ALA A 636 0.58 -30.93 15.53
N ILE A 637 1.77 -31.56 15.53
CA ILE A 637 1.98 -32.97 15.93
C ILE A 637 1.88 -33.14 17.45
N ALA A 638 2.49 -32.22 18.20
CA ALA A 638 2.51 -32.21 19.65
C ALA A 638 2.21 -30.80 20.16
N PRO A 639 0.92 -30.42 20.24
CA PRO A 639 0.51 -29.14 20.79
C PRO A 639 1.06 -28.95 22.21
N PRO A 640 1.56 -27.75 22.56
CA PRO A 640 2.07 -27.49 23.89
C PRO A 640 0.95 -27.64 24.94
N ALA A 641 1.29 -28.28 26.07
CA ALA A 641 0.33 -28.58 27.14
C ALA A 641 -0.23 -27.31 27.83
N ALA A 642 0.50 -26.19 27.76
CA ALA A 642 0.07 -24.89 28.25
C ALA A 642 -0.23 -23.95 27.05
N PRO A 643 -1.26 -23.09 27.17
CA PRO A 643 -1.50 -22.05 26.17
C PRO A 643 -0.26 -21.20 26.00
N LEU A 644 0.16 -21.03 24.74
CA LEU A 644 1.27 -20.15 24.38
C LEU A 644 0.92 -18.74 24.84
N THR A 645 1.82 -18.09 25.58
CA THR A 645 1.61 -16.74 26.10
C THR A 645 2.35 -15.69 25.27
N LEU A 646 3.52 -16.04 24.72
CA LEU A 646 4.33 -15.16 23.87
C LEU A 646 5.40 -15.93 23.07
N PHE A 647 5.51 -15.68 21.77
CA PHE A 647 6.58 -16.18 20.88
C PHE A 647 7.60 -15.06 20.61
N ALA A 648 8.79 -15.19 21.17
CA ALA A 648 9.88 -14.23 21.00
C ALA A 648 11.14 -14.92 20.46
N THR A 649 11.69 -14.38 19.37
CA THR A 649 13.01 -14.72 18.87
C THR A 649 14.07 -14.10 19.76
N THR A 650 15.15 -14.83 20.04
CA THR A 650 16.25 -14.37 20.88
C THR A 650 17.60 -14.72 20.24
N GLY A 651 18.61 -13.88 20.47
CA GLY A 651 19.96 -14.09 19.89
C GLY A 651 20.10 -13.51 18.49
N SER A 652 21.25 -13.75 17.86
CA SER A 652 21.61 -13.21 16.56
C SER A 652 21.12 -14.07 15.39
N SER A 653 21.01 -13.46 14.20
CA SER A 653 20.72 -14.20 12.96
C SER A 653 21.71 -15.32 12.67
N ALA A 654 22.98 -15.16 13.06
CA ALA A 654 24.00 -16.19 12.86
C ALA A 654 23.75 -17.41 13.76
N GLU A 655 23.35 -17.19 15.01
CA GLU A 655 22.98 -18.26 15.94
C GLU A 655 21.70 -18.96 15.48
N ARG A 656 20.68 -18.21 15.04
CA ARG A 656 19.42 -18.79 14.56
C ARG A 656 19.54 -19.55 13.26
N ARG A 657 20.46 -19.14 12.37
CA ARG A 657 20.80 -19.92 11.17
C ARG A 657 21.47 -21.25 11.53
N ALA A 658 22.24 -21.29 12.62
CA ALA A 658 22.93 -22.50 13.04
C ALA A 658 22.02 -23.45 13.82
N LEU A 659 21.11 -22.92 14.65
CA LEU A 659 20.23 -23.69 15.53
C LEU A 659 18.82 -23.07 15.58
N PRO A 660 17.77 -23.86 15.24
CA PRO A 660 16.39 -23.42 15.43
C PRO A 660 16.13 -23.16 16.92
N GLN A 661 15.26 -22.19 17.21
CA GLN A 661 14.99 -21.79 18.59
C GLN A 661 13.99 -22.70 19.26
N HIS A 662 12.89 -22.99 18.59
CA HIS A 662 11.82 -23.80 19.14
C HIS A 662 11.90 -25.19 18.50
N VAL A 663 12.23 -26.20 19.31
CA VAL A 663 12.25 -27.60 18.89
C VAL A 663 11.42 -28.41 19.87
N SER A 664 10.38 -29.07 19.38
CA SER A 664 9.46 -29.90 20.17
C SER A 664 9.97 -31.33 20.23
N GLN A 665 10.66 -31.67 21.33
CA GLN A 665 11.09 -33.05 21.55
C GLN A 665 9.91 -34.05 21.51
N ALA A 666 8.76 -33.65 22.08
CA ALA A 666 7.55 -34.48 22.08
C ALA A 666 7.01 -34.78 20.67
N ALA A 667 7.21 -33.89 19.70
CA ALA A 667 6.84 -34.18 18.31
C ALA A 667 7.73 -35.26 17.72
N TYR A 668 9.05 -35.17 17.95
CA TYR A 668 10.01 -36.17 17.47
C TYR A 668 9.89 -37.52 18.17
N ASP A 669 9.51 -37.54 19.46
CA ASP A 669 9.22 -38.78 20.17
C ASP A 669 8.05 -39.54 19.53
N LYS A 670 7.05 -38.81 18.99
CA LYS A 670 5.95 -39.41 18.22
C LYS A 670 6.39 -39.87 16.83
N THR A 671 7.15 -39.07 16.10
CA THR A 671 7.59 -39.46 14.75
C THR A 671 8.58 -40.61 14.76
N ALA A 672 9.32 -40.80 15.85
CA ALA A 672 10.28 -41.89 16.01
C ALA A 672 9.62 -43.28 16.15
N VAL A 673 8.33 -43.33 16.50
CA VAL A 673 7.59 -44.59 16.66
C VAL A 673 6.44 -44.75 15.66
N ALA A 674 6.00 -43.67 15.02
CA ALA A 674 4.93 -43.73 14.02
C ALA A 674 5.32 -44.57 12.79
N VAL A 675 4.40 -45.40 12.34
CA VAL A 675 4.61 -46.31 11.19
C VAL A 675 3.91 -45.84 9.90
N PHE A 676 3.18 -44.73 9.94
CA PHE A 676 2.56 -44.11 8.77
C PHE A 676 2.76 -42.58 8.82
N PRO A 677 3.06 -41.89 7.70
CA PRO A 677 3.23 -42.41 6.33
C PRO A 677 4.48 -43.28 6.12
N LEU A 678 4.67 -43.82 4.91
CA LEU A 678 5.81 -44.70 4.56
C LEU A 678 7.20 -44.10 4.83
N THR A 679 7.29 -42.78 4.96
CA THR A 679 8.52 -42.05 5.30
C THR A 679 8.86 -42.06 6.79
N LEU A 680 7.93 -42.47 7.67
CA LEU A 680 8.13 -42.65 9.11
C LEU A 680 8.38 -44.13 9.43
N PRO A 681 9.12 -44.48 10.50
CA PRO A 681 9.54 -43.64 11.61
C PRO A 681 10.74 -42.75 11.29
N PHE A 682 10.68 -41.50 11.76
CA PHE A 682 11.77 -40.54 11.71
C PHE A 682 12.35 -40.31 13.11
N ASP A 683 13.59 -40.75 13.31
CA ASP A 683 14.38 -40.55 14.53
C ASP A 683 15.36 -39.38 14.33
N LEU A 684 15.12 -38.28 15.05
CA LEU A 684 15.93 -37.06 14.97
C LEU A 684 17.37 -37.28 15.45
N SER A 685 17.57 -38.11 16.48
CA SER A 685 18.90 -38.38 17.05
C SER A 685 19.75 -39.18 16.06
N PHE A 686 19.15 -40.18 15.43
CA PHE A 686 19.78 -40.96 14.36
C PHE A 686 20.13 -40.06 13.17
N ALA A 687 19.17 -39.29 12.66
CA ALA A 687 19.38 -38.40 11.51
C ALA A 687 20.47 -37.35 11.78
N ARG A 688 20.44 -36.71 12.96
CA ARG A 688 21.44 -35.72 13.37
C ARG A 688 22.83 -36.34 13.51
N THR A 689 22.94 -37.51 14.13
CA THR A 689 24.21 -38.22 14.30
C THR A 689 24.81 -38.59 12.95
N SER A 690 23.99 -39.18 12.06
CA SER A 690 24.40 -39.56 10.70
C SER A 690 24.86 -38.35 9.89
N ALA A 691 24.13 -37.22 9.95
CA ALA A 691 24.49 -35.99 9.25
C ALA A 691 25.82 -35.38 9.75
N PHE A 692 26.04 -35.35 11.07
CA PHE A 692 27.30 -34.85 11.62
C PHE A 692 28.49 -35.74 11.28
N LEU A 693 28.34 -37.06 11.35
CA LEU A 693 29.40 -37.99 10.93
C LEU A 693 29.73 -37.81 9.44
N GLN A 694 28.72 -37.67 8.60
CA GLN A 694 28.89 -37.41 7.16
C GLN A 694 29.62 -36.09 6.90
N ALA A 695 29.28 -35.02 7.63
CA ALA A 695 29.98 -33.74 7.54
C ALA A 695 31.46 -33.82 7.96
N MET A 696 31.81 -34.77 8.85
CA MET A 696 33.19 -35.07 9.24
C MET A 696 33.90 -36.04 8.27
N GLY A 697 33.24 -36.48 7.20
CA GLY A 697 33.81 -37.39 6.20
C GLY A 697 33.80 -38.87 6.59
N THR A 698 32.98 -39.27 7.56
CA THR A 698 32.77 -40.68 7.94
C THR A 698 31.28 -41.03 7.96
N ARG A 699 30.95 -42.28 8.25
CA ARG A 699 29.56 -42.76 8.32
C ARG A 699 29.31 -43.51 9.63
N LEU A 700 28.05 -43.54 10.06
CA LEU A 700 27.66 -44.22 11.29
C LEU A 700 28.05 -45.71 11.28
N ASP A 701 27.84 -46.42 10.17
CA ASP A 701 28.23 -47.82 10.02
C ASP A 701 29.73 -48.05 10.22
N GLN A 702 30.58 -47.15 9.71
CA GLN A 702 32.03 -47.25 9.82
C GLN A 702 32.49 -47.06 11.27
N VAL A 703 31.92 -46.08 11.98
CA VAL A 703 32.18 -45.88 13.41
C VAL A 703 31.69 -47.09 14.20
N MET A 704 30.50 -47.61 13.90
CA MET A 704 29.98 -48.80 14.55
C MET A 704 30.89 -50.02 14.35
N ARG A 705 31.40 -50.24 13.13
CA ARG A 705 32.39 -51.29 12.81
C ARG A 705 33.67 -51.10 13.61
N LEU A 706 34.23 -49.90 13.63
CA LEU A 706 35.49 -49.58 14.32
C LEU A 706 35.39 -49.82 15.83
N CYS A 707 34.25 -49.44 16.43
CA CYS A 707 34.00 -49.62 17.86
C CYS A 707 33.55 -51.04 18.24
N GLY A 708 33.36 -51.95 17.26
CA GLY A 708 32.81 -53.29 17.52
C GLY A 708 31.38 -53.28 18.06
N SER A 709 30.60 -52.24 17.73
CA SER A 709 29.22 -52.05 18.21
C SER A 709 28.18 -52.46 17.16
N GLY A 710 26.99 -52.87 17.62
CA GLY A 710 25.87 -53.30 16.79
C GLY A 710 26.05 -54.68 16.13
N SER A 711 24.96 -55.31 15.71
CA SER A 711 24.99 -56.52 14.88
C SER A 711 25.43 -56.20 13.44
N ALA A 712 25.73 -57.21 12.63
CA ALA A 712 26.01 -57.02 11.20
C ALA A 712 24.84 -56.32 10.49
N ALA A 713 23.61 -56.75 10.78
CA ALA A 713 22.39 -56.15 10.26
C ALA A 713 22.20 -54.69 10.70
N ALA A 714 22.46 -54.36 11.97
CA ALA A 714 22.35 -52.97 12.44
C ALA A 714 23.36 -52.04 11.75
N ARG A 715 24.56 -52.54 11.44
CA ARG A 715 25.57 -51.77 10.68
C ARG A 715 25.18 -51.62 9.20
N ALA A 716 24.61 -52.65 8.60
CA ALA A 716 24.07 -52.59 7.24
C ALA A 716 22.88 -51.61 7.16
N ALA A 717 21.96 -51.67 8.12
CA ALA A 717 20.86 -50.72 8.26
C ALA A 717 21.39 -49.28 8.39
N ALA A 718 22.37 -49.03 9.25
CA ALA A 718 23.00 -47.71 9.39
C ALA A 718 23.68 -47.24 8.09
N GLN A 719 24.30 -48.13 7.32
CA GLN A 719 24.88 -47.84 6.01
C GLN A 719 23.80 -47.42 4.99
N LEU A 720 22.63 -48.05 5.05
CA LEU A 720 21.46 -47.75 4.22
C LEU A 720 20.65 -46.56 4.72
N GLY A 721 21.06 -45.89 5.81
CA GLY A 721 20.33 -44.78 6.41
C GLY A 721 19.06 -45.19 7.17
N LEU A 722 18.92 -46.46 7.51
CA LEU A 722 17.76 -47.01 8.23
C LEU A 722 17.99 -46.91 9.75
N ASN A 723 17.10 -46.20 10.44
CA ASN A 723 17.07 -46.22 11.91
C ASN A 723 16.53 -47.58 12.43
N PRO A 724 16.74 -47.93 13.70
CA PRO A 724 16.35 -49.24 14.24
C PRO A 724 14.86 -49.57 14.10
N ALA A 725 13.97 -48.59 14.22
CA ALA A 725 12.53 -48.80 14.09
C ALA A 725 12.13 -49.06 12.62
N LEU A 726 12.76 -48.37 11.67
CA LEU A 726 12.56 -48.60 10.24
C LEU A 726 13.15 -49.94 9.78
N GLN A 727 14.29 -50.35 10.36
CA GLN A 727 14.83 -51.71 10.15
C GLN A 727 13.81 -52.76 10.59
N ALA A 728 13.20 -52.61 11.78
CA ALA A 728 12.20 -53.54 12.30
C ALA A 728 10.95 -53.63 11.41
N LEU A 729 10.53 -52.51 10.79
CA LEU A 729 9.45 -52.52 9.80
C LEU A 729 9.85 -53.30 8.54
N ILE A 730 11.03 -53.03 7.99
CA ILE A 730 11.48 -53.66 6.73
C ILE A 730 11.69 -55.17 6.90
N ASN A 731 12.28 -55.61 8.02
CA ASN A 731 12.48 -57.03 8.28
C ASN A 731 11.22 -57.74 8.86
N GLY A 732 10.12 -56.99 9.08
CA GLY A 732 8.84 -57.52 9.54
C GLY A 732 8.80 -57.92 11.02
N THR A 733 9.72 -57.43 11.85
CA THR A 733 9.77 -57.71 13.30
C THR A 733 9.10 -56.63 14.16
N ASP A 734 8.63 -55.53 13.56
CA ASP A 734 7.91 -54.50 14.30
C ASP A 734 6.57 -55.02 14.85
N PRO A 735 6.13 -54.52 16.03
CA PRO A 735 4.94 -55.04 16.69
C PRO A 735 3.62 -54.46 16.14
N HIS A 736 3.64 -53.52 15.19
CA HIS A 736 2.42 -52.87 14.72
C HIS A 736 1.64 -53.79 13.78
N PRO A 737 0.30 -53.79 13.88
CA PRO A 737 -0.52 -54.54 12.95
C PRO A 737 -0.46 -53.95 11.52
N PRO A 738 -0.72 -54.75 10.48
CA PRO A 738 -0.56 -54.33 9.09
C PRO A 738 -1.36 -53.08 8.68
N TRP A 739 -2.58 -52.89 9.22
CA TRP A 739 -3.43 -51.75 8.85
C TRP A 739 -2.89 -50.41 9.38
N GLU A 740 -2.17 -50.39 10.51
CA GLU A 740 -1.56 -49.19 11.05
C GLU A 740 -0.39 -48.70 10.19
N ARG A 741 0.36 -49.62 9.56
CA ARG A 741 1.44 -49.30 8.60
C ARG A 741 0.94 -48.59 7.33
N TRP A 742 -0.37 -48.69 7.10
CA TRP A 742 -1.10 -48.00 6.04
C TRP A 742 -1.99 -46.87 6.58
N GLY A 743 -1.82 -46.44 7.84
CA GLY A 743 -2.52 -45.27 8.38
C GLY A 743 -4.02 -45.47 8.59
N PHE A 744 -4.44 -46.70 8.90
CA PHE A 744 -5.80 -47.00 9.35
C PHE A 744 -5.83 -47.26 10.86
N GLU A 745 -6.89 -46.83 11.53
CA GLU A 745 -7.05 -46.99 12.98
C GLU A 745 -7.60 -48.36 13.39
N ALA A 746 -8.16 -49.12 12.44
CA ALA A 746 -8.78 -50.42 12.71
C ALA A 746 -8.71 -51.34 11.48
N GLN A 747 -8.73 -52.66 11.73
CA GLN A 747 -8.76 -53.69 10.70
C GLN A 747 -10.06 -53.67 9.88
N ALA A 748 -11.21 -53.66 10.56
CA ALA A 748 -12.54 -53.70 9.95
C ALA A 748 -13.21 -52.33 10.04
N ASN A 749 -13.99 -51.99 9.01
CA ASN A 749 -14.74 -50.73 8.88
C ASN A 749 -13.90 -49.49 9.26
N PRO A 750 -12.75 -49.26 8.61
CA PRO A 750 -11.92 -48.11 8.93
C PRO A 750 -12.70 -46.81 8.75
N ALA A 751 -12.73 -45.98 9.79
CA ALA A 751 -13.36 -44.67 9.74
C ALA A 751 -12.55 -43.72 8.83
N ASN A 752 -13.21 -42.65 8.34
CA ASN A 752 -12.52 -41.52 7.71
C ASN A 752 -11.65 -41.88 6.50
N VAL A 753 -12.05 -42.87 5.70
CA VAL A 753 -11.39 -43.16 4.42
C VAL A 753 -11.93 -42.21 3.35
N TYR A 754 -11.14 -41.20 3.03
CA TYR A 754 -11.47 -40.20 2.00
C TYR A 754 -10.85 -40.56 0.66
N ASP A 755 -11.58 -40.27 -0.42
CA ASP A 755 -11.02 -40.25 -1.76
C ASP A 755 -10.11 -39.02 -1.93
N PRO A 756 -8.81 -39.19 -2.24
CA PRO A 756 -7.88 -38.08 -2.39
C PRO A 756 -8.27 -37.07 -3.49
N LYS A 757 -9.03 -37.51 -4.51
CA LYS A 757 -9.47 -36.68 -5.64
C LYS A 757 -10.64 -35.78 -5.24
N THR A 758 -11.65 -36.33 -4.57
CA THR A 758 -12.89 -35.60 -4.22
C THR A 758 -12.88 -35.02 -2.81
N ARG A 759 -11.97 -35.48 -1.93
CA ARG A 759 -11.92 -35.17 -0.49
C ARG A 759 -13.23 -35.50 0.25
N GLN A 760 -14.00 -36.44 -0.29
CA GLN A 760 -15.24 -36.93 0.32
C GLN A 760 -15.02 -38.35 0.86
N PRO A 761 -15.76 -38.77 1.90
CA PRO A 761 -15.73 -40.16 2.36
C PRO A 761 -16.12 -41.10 1.21
N LEU A 762 -15.44 -42.25 1.11
CA LEU A 762 -15.81 -43.27 0.12
C LEU A 762 -17.23 -43.78 0.35
N SER A 763 -17.98 -43.93 -0.74
CA SER A 763 -19.32 -44.52 -0.75
C SER A 763 -19.40 -45.61 -1.82
N PRO A 764 -19.74 -46.87 -1.47
CA PRO A 764 -19.96 -47.35 -0.10
C PRO A 764 -18.67 -47.35 0.73
N ALA A 765 -18.82 -47.29 2.05
CA ALA A 765 -17.69 -47.41 2.97
C ALA A 765 -17.01 -48.78 2.83
N PRO A 766 -15.67 -48.85 2.86
CA PRO A 766 -14.94 -50.11 2.73
C PRO A 766 -15.16 -51.03 3.94
N ALA A 767 -15.29 -52.34 3.69
CA ALA A 767 -15.53 -53.35 4.72
C ALA A 767 -14.31 -53.56 5.65
N ASP A 768 -13.10 -53.45 5.10
CA ASP A 768 -11.83 -53.53 5.82
C ASP A 768 -10.76 -52.66 5.16
N TRP A 769 -9.57 -52.60 5.77
CA TRP A 769 -8.44 -51.82 5.26
C TRP A 769 -7.91 -52.31 3.91
N VAL A 770 -8.04 -53.60 3.59
CA VAL A 770 -7.63 -54.16 2.29
C VAL A 770 -8.59 -53.66 1.21
N ALA A 771 -9.90 -53.75 1.43
CA ALA A 771 -10.92 -53.23 0.54
C ALA A 771 -10.79 -51.71 0.35
N ALA A 772 -10.34 -50.98 1.37
CA ALA A 772 -10.01 -49.57 1.26
C ALA A 772 -8.82 -49.32 0.31
N LEU A 773 -7.74 -50.09 0.43
CA LEU A 773 -6.55 -50.01 -0.44
C LEU A 773 -6.77 -50.63 -1.83
N SER A 774 -7.76 -51.51 -2.01
CA SER A 774 -8.16 -51.99 -3.33
C SER A 774 -8.72 -50.87 -4.23
N ARG A 775 -9.04 -49.70 -3.66
CA ARG A 775 -9.33 -48.49 -4.44
C ARG A 775 -8.03 -47.82 -4.85
N VAL A 776 -7.73 -47.83 -6.15
CA VAL A 776 -6.47 -47.29 -6.70
C VAL A 776 -6.14 -45.87 -6.20
N PRO A 777 -7.07 -44.89 -6.18
CA PRO A 777 -6.75 -43.54 -5.67
C PRO A 777 -6.31 -43.54 -4.20
N VAL A 778 -6.88 -44.43 -3.38
CA VAL A 778 -6.56 -44.56 -1.96
C VAL A 778 -5.17 -45.16 -1.76
N LEU A 779 -4.84 -46.21 -2.51
CA LEU A 779 -3.51 -46.81 -2.47
C LEU A 779 -2.44 -45.81 -2.92
N LEU A 780 -2.65 -45.13 -4.06
CA LEU A 780 -1.73 -44.09 -4.55
C LEU A 780 -1.52 -42.99 -3.49
N GLY A 781 -2.62 -42.48 -2.91
CA GLY A 781 -2.57 -41.42 -1.90
C GLY A 781 -1.85 -41.83 -0.61
N ARG A 782 -2.06 -43.07 -0.14
CA ARG A 782 -1.43 -43.57 1.10
C ARG A 782 0.00 -44.08 0.92
N ALA A 783 0.32 -44.62 -0.25
CA ALA A 783 1.67 -45.03 -0.63
C ALA A 783 2.54 -43.84 -1.09
N HIS A 784 1.93 -42.68 -1.36
CA HIS A 784 2.57 -41.54 -2.03
C HIS A 784 3.21 -41.91 -3.37
N LEU A 785 2.53 -42.77 -4.13
CA LEU A 785 2.95 -43.18 -5.48
C LEU A 785 2.15 -42.41 -6.53
N ASP A 786 2.80 -42.12 -7.65
CA ASP A 786 2.08 -41.82 -8.88
C ASP A 786 1.64 -43.12 -9.59
N PHE A 787 0.83 -42.98 -10.65
CA PHE A 787 0.29 -44.12 -11.37
C PHE A 787 1.36 -44.96 -12.09
N ALA A 788 2.39 -44.31 -12.64
CA ALA A 788 3.49 -44.99 -13.31
C ALA A 788 4.31 -45.85 -12.33
N GLN A 789 4.55 -45.32 -11.13
CA GLN A 789 5.19 -46.02 -10.04
C GLN A 789 4.34 -47.19 -9.52
N LEU A 790 3.00 -47.06 -9.51
CA LEU A 790 2.13 -48.19 -9.20
C LEU A 790 2.24 -49.28 -10.27
N CYS A 791 2.18 -48.94 -11.57
CA CYS A 791 2.39 -49.91 -12.63
C CYS A 791 3.76 -50.59 -12.50
N GLN A 792 4.80 -49.81 -12.21
CA GLN A 792 6.13 -50.34 -11.97
C GLN A 792 6.19 -51.29 -10.76
N LEU A 793 5.47 -50.98 -9.68
CA LEU A 793 5.38 -51.84 -8.50
C LEU A 793 4.65 -53.16 -8.81
N LEU A 794 3.69 -53.16 -9.74
CA LEU A 794 3.00 -54.37 -10.18
C LEU A 794 3.91 -55.30 -11.00
N GLU A 795 4.95 -54.77 -11.66
CA GLU A 795 6.00 -55.56 -12.32
C GLU A 795 6.98 -56.22 -11.33
N VAL A 796 6.99 -55.80 -10.05
CA VAL A 796 7.89 -56.37 -9.02
C VAL A 796 7.37 -57.74 -8.59
N ALA A 797 8.06 -58.80 -9.01
CA ALA A 797 7.65 -60.19 -8.80
C ALA A 797 7.60 -60.55 -7.31
N TRP A 798 8.55 -60.05 -6.51
CA TRP A 798 8.56 -60.30 -5.07
C TRP A 798 7.34 -59.70 -4.36
N VAL A 799 6.88 -58.52 -4.79
CA VAL A 799 5.72 -57.86 -4.17
C VAL A 799 4.43 -58.56 -4.59
N THR A 800 4.21 -58.76 -5.89
CA THR A 800 2.94 -59.31 -6.40
C THR A 800 2.82 -60.83 -6.30
N GLY A 801 3.94 -61.54 -6.18
CA GLY A 801 3.99 -62.99 -6.33
C GLY A 801 3.51 -63.47 -7.70
N GLY A 802 3.48 -62.59 -8.70
CA GLY A 802 2.92 -62.84 -10.04
C GLY A 802 1.39 -62.92 -10.11
N ASN A 803 0.68 -62.64 -9.02
CA ASN A 803 -0.77 -62.91 -8.91
C ASN A 803 -1.65 -61.65 -8.88
N VAL A 804 -1.04 -60.46 -8.93
CA VAL A 804 -1.77 -59.19 -8.84
C VAL A 804 -1.85 -58.57 -10.22
N THR A 805 -3.07 -58.30 -10.67
CA THR A 805 -3.29 -57.59 -11.94
C THR A 805 -4.20 -56.39 -11.74
N LEU A 806 -3.95 -55.33 -12.51
CA LEU A 806 -4.77 -54.13 -12.54
C LEU A 806 -5.72 -54.21 -13.73
N LYS A 807 -7.03 -54.21 -13.46
CA LYS A 807 -8.06 -54.15 -14.49
C LYS A 807 -8.43 -52.70 -14.78
N LEU A 808 -8.44 -52.35 -16.07
CA LEU A 808 -8.88 -51.04 -16.54
C LEU A 808 -10.37 -50.83 -16.23
N GLY A 809 -10.70 -49.60 -15.85
CA GLY A 809 -12.08 -49.16 -15.72
C GLY A 809 -12.70 -48.82 -17.07
N PHE A 810 -14.02 -48.94 -17.19
CA PHE A 810 -14.76 -48.58 -18.39
C PHE A 810 -15.90 -47.61 -18.07
N THR A 811 -16.16 -46.68 -18.97
CA THR A 811 -17.37 -45.85 -18.98
C THR A 811 -18.29 -46.32 -20.11
N VAL A 812 -19.60 -46.38 -19.85
CA VAL A 812 -20.59 -46.78 -20.85
C VAL A 812 -21.08 -45.54 -21.60
N GLN A 813 -20.95 -45.53 -22.92
CA GLN A 813 -21.55 -44.52 -23.79
C GLN A 813 -22.33 -45.24 -24.90
N ASP A 814 -23.65 -45.00 -24.97
CA ASP A 814 -24.56 -45.58 -25.97
C ASP A 814 -24.36 -47.09 -26.20
N THR A 815 -24.27 -47.86 -25.10
CA THR A 815 -24.02 -49.32 -25.04
C THR A 815 -22.58 -49.80 -25.32
N LEU A 816 -21.63 -48.90 -25.62
CA LEU A 816 -20.22 -49.23 -25.80
C LEU A 816 -19.42 -49.01 -24.51
N ASN A 817 -18.61 -50.00 -24.11
CA ASN A 817 -17.64 -49.86 -23.02
C ASN A 817 -16.37 -49.16 -23.55
N ILE A 818 -16.16 -47.92 -23.15
CA ILE A 818 -14.97 -47.13 -23.49
C ILE A 818 -13.98 -47.23 -22.33
N ALA A 819 -12.74 -47.64 -22.58
CA ALA A 819 -11.70 -47.69 -21.57
C ALA A 819 -11.45 -46.29 -20.98
N SER A 820 -11.45 -46.19 -19.66
CA SER A 820 -11.29 -44.93 -18.94
C SER A 820 -9.91 -44.82 -18.30
N CYS A 821 -9.34 -43.62 -18.38
CA CYS A 821 -8.12 -43.26 -17.64
C CYS A 821 -8.41 -42.89 -16.17
N ASP A 822 -9.65 -42.95 -15.72
CA ASP A 822 -10.00 -42.64 -14.33
C ASP A 822 -9.62 -43.80 -13.40
N THR A 823 -8.61 -43.58 -12.56
CA THR A 823 -8.13 -44.56 -11.58
C THR A 823 -9.21 -44.99 -10.59
N ALA A 824 -10.23 -44.18 -10.35
CA ALA A 824 -11.37 -44.55 -9.50
C ALA A 824 -12.21 -45.72 -10.05
N LEU A 825 -12.14 -45.96 -11.37
CA LEU A 825 -12.85 -47.05 -12.05
C LEU A 825 -12.00 -48.32 -12.19
N MET A 826 -10.70 -48.24 -11.89
CA MET A 826 -9.79 -49.39 -11.96
C MET A 826 -9.93 -50.27 -10.72
N THR A 827 -9.72 -51.57 -10.90
CA THR A 827 -9.83 -52.57 -9.81
C THR A 827 -8.64 -53.51 -9.82
N PHE A 828 -8.20 -53.93 -8.63
CA PHE A 828 -7.18 -54.97 -8.50
C PHE A 828 -7.83 -56.35 -8.43
N GLU A 829 -7.20 -57.33 -9.07
CA GLU A 829 -7.43 -58.76 -8.84
C GLU A 829 -6.21 -59.35 -8.14
N GLY A 830 -6.42 -60.19 -7.12
CA GLY A 830 -5.35 -60.85 -6.36
C GLY A 830 -4.66 -60.00 -5.29
N LEU A 831 -5.08 -58.74 -5.08
CA LEU A 831 -4.55 -57.90 -3.99
C LEU A 831 -5.06 -58.37 -2.63
N ASP A 832 -4.15 -58.75 -1.73
CA ASP A 832 -4.44 -59.21 -0.38
C ASP A 832 -3.54 -58.55 0.68
N ALA A 833 -3.75 -58.91 1.95
CA ALA A 833 -2.98 -58.38 3.07
C ALA A 833 -1.47 -58.71 2.99
N ALA A 834 -1.11 -59.87 2.44
CA ALA A 834 0.28 -60.31 2.35
C ALA A 834 1.04 -59.55 1.26
N VAL A 835 0.40 -59.28 0.11
CA VAL A 835 0.92 -58.39 -0.93
C VAL A 835 1.12 -56.99 -0.37
N LEU A 836 0.15 -56.47 0.38
CA LEU A 836 0.23 -55.12 0.95
C LEU A 836 1.30 -55.00 2.05
N ASP A 837 1.59 -56.07 2.79
CA ASP A 837 2.75 -56.13 3.69
C ASP A 837 4.07 -56.05 2.92
N ARG A 838 4.23 -56.92 1.90
CA ARG A 838 5.42 -56.92 1.03
C ARG A 838 5.61 -55.57 0.36
N ALA A 839 4.55 -54.98 -0.21
CA ALA A 839 4.60 -53.65 -0.81
C ALA A 839 5.07 -52.57 0.18
N ASN A 840 4.54 -52.56 1.40
CA ASN A 840 4.93 -51.59 2.43
C ASN A 840 6.43 -51.68 2.75
N ARG A 841 6.93 -52.90 2.97
CA ARG A 841 8.34 -53.16 3.31
C ARG A 841 9.28 -52.88 2.15
N PHE A 842 8.90 -53.30 0.95
CA PHE A 842 9.64 -53.06 -0.29
C PHE A 842 9.77 -51.56 -0.57
N LEU A 843 8.67 -50.81 -0.53
CA LEU A 843 8.67 -49.37 -0.82
C LEU A 843 9.55 -48.58 0.17
N ARG A 844 9.63 -49.00 1.44
CA ARG A 844 10.52 -48.40 2.42
C ARG A 844 11.99 -48.62 2.09
N LEU A 845 12.37 -49.86 1.77
CA LEU A 845 13.75 -50.16 1.41
C LEU A 845 14.13 -49.53 0.05
N TRP A 846 13.21 -49.52 -0.90
CA TRP A 846 13.36 -48.83 -2.18
C TRP A 846 13.66 -47.33 -1.97
N THR A 847 12.87 -46.66 -1.13
CA THR A 847 13.07 -45.24 -0.80
C THR A 847 14.43 -45.00 -0.12
N ALA A 848 14.88 -45.90 0.76
CA ALA A 848 16.15 -45.76 1.46
C ALA A 848 17.38 -46.04 0.58
N THR A 849 17.27 -46.99 -0.36
CA THR A 849 18.39 -47.40 -1.23
C THR A 849 18.53 -46.53 -2.48
N GLY A 850 17.46 -45.87 -2.93
CA GLY A 850 17.44 -45.10 -4.18
C GLY A 850 17.62 -45.94 -5.44
N LEU A 851 17.47 -47.27 -5.32
CA LEU A 851 17.53 -48.21 -6.45
C LEU A 851 16.31 -48.07 -7.36
N GLN A 852 16.42 -48.58 -8.59
CA GLN A 852 15.22 -48.84 -9.37
C GLN A 852 14.45 -50.03 -8.78
N MET A 853 13.12 -50.05 -8.91
CA MET A 853 12.30 -51.13 -8.30
C MET A 853 12.73 -52.52 -8.81
N TRP A 854 13.01 -52.67 -10.10
CA TRP A 854 13.50 -53.94 -10.65
C TRP A 854 14.91 -54.31 -10.19
N GLU A 855 15.79 -53.34 -9.91
CA GLU A 855 17.13 -53.63 -9.37
C GLU A 855 17.02 -54.24 -7.96
N LEU A 856 16.09 -53.74 -7.15
CA LEU A 856 15.83 -54.29 -5.82
C LEU A 856 15.14 -55.66 -5.89
N ASP A 857 14.24 -55.85 -6.85
CA ASP A 857 13.58 -57.15 -7.11
C ASP A 857 14.59 -58.23 -7.52
N TRP A 858 15.47 -57.93 -8.48
CA TRP A 858 16.55 -58.84 -8.89
C TRP A 858 17.53 -59.14 -7.75
N ALA A 859 17.81 -58.14 -6.89
CA ALA A 859 18.63 -58.36 -5.71
C ALA A 859 17.97 -59.32 -4.72
N LEU A 860 16.67 -59.18 -4.47
CA LEU A 860 15.88 -60.09 -3.64
C LEU A 860 15.89 -61.50 -4.20
N GLU A 861 15.69 -61.66 -5.51
CA GLU A 861 15.76 -62.96 -6.20
C GLU A 861 17.14 -63.61 -6.02
N SER A 862 18.22 -62.83 -6.15
CA SER A 862 19.60 -63.30 -5.98
C SER A 862 19.94 -63.72 -4.56
N ALA A 863 19.16 -63.25 -3.56
CA ALA A 863 19.41 -63.45 -2.14
C ALA A 863 18.37 -64.37 -1.45
N ASN A 864 17.85 -65.35 -2.18
CA ASN A 864 16.86 -66.34 -1.70
C ASN A 864 15.45 -65.79 -1.39
N GLY A 865 15.13 -64.54 -1.77
CA GLY A 865 13.76 -64.01 -1.74
C GLY A 865 13.21 -63.61 -0.36
N ASN A 866 14.03 -63.55 0.68
CA ASN A 866 13.60 -63.11 2.02
C ASN A 866 14.05 -61.67 2.30
N LEU A 867 13.11 -60.75 2.54
CA LEU A 867 13.42 -59.38 2.96
C LEU A 867 13.68 -59.31 4.48
N ASP A 868 14.79 -59.89 4.94
CA ASP A 868 15.18 -59.98 6.35
C ASP A 868 16.51 -59.26 6.66
N ASP A 869 17.00 -59.40 7.89
CA ASP A 869 18.29 -58.85 8.32
C ASP A 869 19.48 -59.37 7.50
N GLY A 870 19.42 -60.60 7.00
CA GLY A 870 20.43 -61.18 6.12
C GLY A 870 20.43 -60.48 4.76
N PHE A 871 19.26 -60.19 4.21
CA PHE A 871 19.13 -59.42 2.97
C PHE A 871 19.62 -57.98 3.13
N LEU A 872 19.36 -57.33 4.27
CA LEU A 872 19.88 -55.99 4.53
C LEU A 872 21.41 -55.95 4.51
N VAL A 873 22.08 -56.97 5.07
CA VAL A 873 23.53 -57.14 4.97
C VAL A 873 23.96 -57.35 3.51
N PHE A 874 23.28 -58.27 2.81
CA PHE A 874 23.56 -58.55 1.40
C PHE A 874 23.50 -57.29 0.53
N ILE A 875 22.40 -56.52 0.59
CA ILE A 875 22.23 -55.35 -0.27
C ILE A 875 23.18 -54.21 0.11
N ALA A 876 23.47 -54.00 1.40
CA ALA A 876 24.42 -53.00 1.85
C ALA A 876 25.84 -53.29 1.33
N ASP A 877 26.29 -54.54 1.42
CA ASP A 877 27.60 -54.95 0.92
C ASP A 877 27.66 -54.94 -0.63
N ALA A 878 26.57 -55.35 -1.31
CA ALA A 878 26.47 -55.27 -2.76
C ALA A 878 26.57 -53.83 -3.28
N LEU A 879 25.92 -52.86 -2.60
CA LEU A 879 26.02 -51.44 -2.93
C LEU A 879 27.42 -50.87 -2.67
N ALA A 880 28.08 -51.28 -1.58
CA ALA A 880 29.47 -50.89 -1.34
C ALA A 880 30.42 -51.42 -2.45
N LEU A 881 30.17 -52.62 -2.94
CA LEU A 881 30.92 -53.20 -4.06
C LEU A 881 30.58 -52.54 -5.40
N ARG A 882 29.32 -52.13 -5.61
CA ARG A 882 28.90 -51.30 -6.75
C ARG A 882 29.72 -50.03 -6.83
N GLU A 883 29.85 -49.32 -5.71
CA GLU A 883 30.68 -48.11 -5.64
C GLU A 883 32.16 -48.41 -5.88
N ARG A 884 32.69 -49.47 -5.26
CA ARG A 884 34.13 -49.80 -5.33
C ARG A 884 34.56 -50.31 -6.71
N LEU A 885 33.75 -51.13 -7.37
CA LEU A 885 34.06 -51.74 -8.67
C LEU A 885 33.49 -50.95 -9.85
N SER A 886 32.61 -49.97 -9.59
CA SER A 886 31.94 -49.16 -10.62
C SER A 886 31.21 -50.01 -11.68
N LEU A 887 30.65 -51.16 -11.27
CA LEU A 887 29.88 -52.05 -12.14
C LEU A 887 28.37 -51.87 -11.90
N PRO A 888 27.51 -52.05 -12.92
CA PRO A 888 26.06 -52.05 -12.74
C PRO A 888 25.62 -53.12 -11.75
N LEU A 889 24.64 -52.82 -10.88
CA LEU A 889 24.19 -53.76 -9.84
C LEU A 889 23.74 -55.10 -10.44
N GLN A 890 22.97 -55.08 -11.53
CA GLN A 890 22.51 -56.30 -12.21
C GLN A 890 23.63 -57.23 -12.72
N GLU A 891 24.84 -56.71 -12.99
CA GLU A 891 26.00 -57.53 -13.36
C GLU A 891 26.73 -58.04 -12.13
N LEU A 892 26.77 -57.24 -11.06
CA LEU A 892 27.35 -57.64 -9.78
C LEU A 892 26.54 -58.75 -9.10
N LEU A 893 25.21 -58.72 -9.20
CA LEU A 893 24.36 -59.78 -8.65
C LEU A 893 24.73 -61.17 -9.21
N SER A 894 25.14 -61.23 -10.48
CA SER A 894 25.64 -62.44 -11.15
C SER A 894 26.93 -63.02 -10.53
N PHE A 895 27.63 -62.28 -9.65
CA PHE A 895 28.80 -62.80 -8.92
C PHE A 895 28.41 -63.77 -7.82
N TRP A 896 27.20 -63.60 -7.27
CA TRP A 896 26.72 -64.29 -6.06
C TRP A 896 25.49 -65.15 -6.33
N GLY A 897 24.78 -64.90 -7.43
CA GLY A 897 23.60 -65.65 -7.85
C GLY A 897 23.62 -66.01 -9.34
N PRO A 898 22.56 -66.67 -9.82
CA PRO A 898 22.36 -66.91 -11.24
C PRO A 898 22.26 -65.59 -12.00
N MET A 899 22.67 -65.60 -13.27
CA MET A 899 22.56 -64.43 -14.14
C MET A 899 21.09 -64.14 -14.45
N PRO A 900 20.60 -62.90 -14.26
CA PRO A 900 19.24 -62.53 -14.63
C PRO A 900 18.96 -62.73 -16.13
N THR A 901 17.84 -63.37 -16.45
CA THR A 901 17.44 -63.74 -17.82
C THR A 901 16.13 -63.13 -18.28
N HIS A 902 15.33 -62.55 -17.39
CA HIS A 902 14.06 -61.89 -17.74
C HIS A 902 14.23 -60.37 -17.75
N GLY A 903 13.67 -59.71 -18.77
CA GLY A 903 13.59 -58.25 -18.82
C GLY A 903 12.39 -57.72 -18.04
N VAL A 904 12.39 -56.42 -17.73
CA VAL A 904 11.29 -55.74 -17.03
C VAL A 904 10.78 -54.59 -17.89
N ASN A 905 9.47 -54.42 -17.97
CA ASN A 905 8.87 -53.25 -18.59
C ASN A 905 8.96 -52.06 -17.62
N SER A 906 9.69 -51.03 -18.02
CA SER A 906 9.77 -49.78 -17.27
C SER A 906 8.63 -48.86 -17.67
N HIS A 907 7.78 -48.53 -16.70
CA HIS A 907 6.64 -47.62 -16.86
C HIS A 907 6.95 -46.18 -16.42
N LEU A 908 8.18 -45.92 -15.96
CA LEU A 908 8.55 -44.64 -15.34
C LEU A 908 8.89 -43.54 -16.36
N GLY A 909 8.94 -43.87 -17.66
CA GLY A 909 9.21 -42.92 -18.75
C GLY A 909 7.93 -42.45 -19.46
N GLU A 910 8.08 -41.57 -20.47
CA GLU A 910 6.95 -41.16 -21.33
C GLU A 910 6.41 -42.31 -22.19
N VAL A 911 7.24 -43.31 -22.46
CA VAL A 911 6.91 -44.52 -23.20
C VAL A 911 7.45 -45.72 -22.44
N ASP A 912 6.69 -46.81 -22.43
CA ASP A 912 7.13 -48.08 -21.85
C ASP A 912 8.40 -48.56 -22.55
N THR A 913 9.42 -48.89 -21.76
CA THR A 913 10.71 -49.36 -22.28
C THR A 913 11.09 -50.69 -21.66
N LEU A 914 11.50 -51.65 -22.49
CA LEU A 914 12.00 -52.93 -22.00
C LEU A 914 13.42 -52.75 -21.47
N VAL A 915 13.59 -52.91 -20.15
CA VAL A 915 14.89 -53.00 -19.50
C VAL A 915 15.41 -54.42 -19.68
N ALA A 916 16.44 -54.56 -20.51
CA ALA A 916 17.03 -55.85 -20.82
C ALA A 916 17.69 -56.50 -19.58
N SER A 917 17.52 -57.83 -19.49
CA SER A 917 18.20 -58.66 -18.49
C SER A 917 19.73 -58.61 -18.65
N THR A 918 20.49 -59.05 -17.65
CA THR A 918 21.95 -59.14 -17.77
C THR A 918 22.36 -60.06 -18.92
N TYR A 919 21.65 -61.17 -19.12
CA TYR A 919 21.88 -62.06 -20.26
C TYR A 919 21.66 -61.35 -21.60
N ASP A 920 20.50 -60.71 -21.79
CA ASP A 920 20.17 -60.08 -23.07
C ASP A 920 21.08 -58.89 -23.35
N ARG A 921 21.42 -58.11 -22.33
CA ARG A 921 22.31 -56.95 -22.48
C ARG A 921 23.73 -57.35 -22.90
N VAL A 922 24.27 -58.42 -22.31
CA VAL A 922 25.66 -58.83 -22.55
C VAL A 922 25.79 -59.72 -23.78
N PHE A 923 24.91 -60.70 -23.96
CA PHE A 923 25.06 -61.73 -24.99
C PHE A 923 24.14 -61.53 -26.20
N ARG A 924 23.03 -60.81 -26.03
CA ARG A 924 22.02 -60.61 -27.10
C ARG A 924 21.81 -59.15 -27.45
N SER A 925 22.84 -58.32 -27.31
CA SER A 925 22.81 -56.97 -27.83
C SER A 925 22.61 -56.99 -29.35
N PRO A 926 21.93 -55.98 -29.96
CA PRO A 926 21.70 -55.95 -31.40
C PRO A 926 22.98 -56.12 -32.24
N THR A 927 24.10 -55.59 -31.76
CA THR A 927 25.42 -55.71 -32.39
C THR A 927 25.95 -57.14 -32.38
N LEU A 928 25.76 -57.88 -31.28
CA LEU A 928 26.17 -59.29 -31.22
C LEU A 928 25.24 -60.16 -32.07
N LEU A 929 23.93 -59.96 -31.98
CA LEU A 929 22.96 -60.75 -32.74
C LEU A 929 23.13 -60.60 -34.26
N ALA A 930 23.68 -59.48 -34.74
CA ALA A 930 23.98 -59.29 -36.17
C ALA A 930 24.94 -60.34 -36.75
N SER A 931 25.82 -60.91 -35.92
CA SER A 931 26.80 -61.93 -36.36
C SER A 931 26.67 -63.26 -35.62
N TRP A 932 25.99 -63.29 -34.47
CA TRP A 932 26.00 -64.41 -33.52
C TRP A 932 24.61 -64.85 -33.06
N SER A 933 23.53 -64.51 -33.79
CA SER A 933 22.15 -64.87 -33.44
C SER A 933 21.89 -66.38 -33.34
N GLY A 934 22.65 -67.20 -34.06
CA GLY A 934 22.59 -68.67 -33.95
C GLY A 934 23.35 -69.26 -32.75
N VAL A 935 24.18 -68.45 -32.07
CA VAL A 935 24.96 -68.85 -30.89
C VAL A 935 24.27 -68.35 -29.61
N PHE A 936 23.93 -67.06 -29.54
CA PHE A 936 23.24 -66.46 -28.40
C PHE A 936 21.71 -66.40 -28.63
N VAL A 937 21.05 -67.54 -28.41
CA VAL A 937 19.59 -67.72 -28.49
C VAL A 937 18.88 -67.30 -27.18
N ASP A 938 17.55 -67.43 -27.08
CA ASP A 938 16.85 -67.21 -25.82
C ASP A 938 17.43 -68.08 -24.70
N ALA A 939 17.52 -67.54 -23.47
CA ALA A 939 18.20 -68.18 -22.34
C ALA A 939 17.73 -69.63 -22.08
N GLY A 940 16.43 -69.91 -22.21
CA GLY A 940 15.85 -71.24 -22.04
C GLY A 940 16.08 -72.22 -23.19
N ALA A 941 16.64 -71.75 -24.31
CA ALA A 941 16.89 -72.54 -25.52
C ALA A 941 18.39 -72.75 -25.81
N LEU A 942 19.27 -72.40 -24.87
CA LEU A 942 20.71 -72.58 -25.03
C LEU A 942 21.05 -74.06 -25.28
N PRO A 943 21.83 -74.39 -26.32
CA PRO A 943 21.91 -75.75 -26.85
C PRO A 943 22.69 -76.73 -25.97
N GLY A 944 23.55 -76.24 -25.06
CA GLY A 944 24.54 -77.06 -24.36
C GLY A 944 25.61 -77.57 -25.32
N GLY A 945 26.90 -77.37 -25.01
CA GLY A 945 28.00 -77.77 -25.90
C GLY A 945 29.20 -76.83 -25.88
N PRO A 946 30.21 -77.06 -26.73
CA PRO A 946 31.45 -76.29 -26.73
C PRO A 946 31.19 -74.83 -27.10
N ILE A 947 31.88 -73.92 -26.40
CA ILE A 947 31.65 -72.50 -26.60
C ILE A 947 32.45 -71.98 -27.79
N ASP A 948 31.80 -71.19 -28.65
CA ASP A 948 32.50 -70.45 -29.70
C ASP A 948 33.35 -69.31 -29.09
N SER A 949 34.67 -69.47 -29.19
CA SER A 949 35.64 -68.53 -28.61
C SER A 949 35.60 -67.14 -29.26
N ASN A 950 35.23 -67.04 -30.54
CA ASN A 950 35.12 -65.75 -31.22
C ASN A 950 33.85 -65.00 -30.77
N ALA A 951 32.76 -65.74 -30.47
CA ALA A 951 31.53 -65.17 -29.91
C ALA A 951 31.79 -64.55 -28.53
N LEU A 952 32.47 -65.30 -27.66
CA LEU A 952 32.81 -64.85 -26.31
C LEU A 952 33.83 -63.73 -26.30
N LYS A 953 34.79 -63.73 -27.24
CA LYS A 953 35.71 -62.60 -27.39
C LYS A 953 34.95 -61.33 -27.74
N ALA A 954 33.95 -61.41 -28.61
CA ALA A 954 33.11 -60.27 -28.96
C ALA A 954 32.22 -59.81 -27.79
N ALA A 955 31.67 -60.75 -27.01
CA ALA A 955 30.74 -60.44 -25.90
C ALA A 955 31.44 -59.99 -24.60
N LEU A 956 32.54 -60.64 -24.23
CA LEU A 956 33.21 -60.47 -22.93
C LEU A 956 34.67 -59.98 -23.03
N GLY A 957 35.26 -59.95 -24.22
CA GLY A 957 36.66 -59.57 -24.42
C GLY A 957 37.68 -60.67 -24.07
N LEU A 958 37.23 -61.90 -23.85
CA LEU A 958 38.09 -63.03 -23.45
C LEU A 958 38.74 -63.71 -24.67
N SER A 959 40.04 -63.98 -24.60
CA SER A 959 40.74 -64.80 -25.60
C SER A 959 40.55 -66.30 -25.37
N ALA A 960 40.87 -67.15 -26.35
CA ALA A 960 40.81 -68.60 -26.19
C ALA A 960 41.70 -69.10 -25.04
N ASP A 961 42.85 -68.45 -24.80
CA ASP A 961 43.75 -68.76 -23.69
C ASP A 961 43.13 -68.37 -22.34
N ASP A 962 42.40 -67.25 -22.28
CA ASP A 962 41.67 -66.84 -21.07
C ASP A 962 40.55 -67.83 -20.73
N LEU A 963 39.82 -68.33 -21.73
CA LEU A 963 38.80 -69.36 -21.54
C LEU A 963 39.41 -70.66 -21.00
N ALA A 964 40.52 -71.11 -21.59
CA ALA A 964 41.24 -72.28 -21.11
C ALA A 964 41.75 -72.09 -19.67
N ALA A 965 42.27 -70.91 -19.33
CA ALA A 965 42.74 -70.58 -17.98
C ALA A 965 41.61 -70.58 -16.94
N ILE A 966 40.45 -69.98 -17.26
CA ILE A 966 39.29 -69.96 -16.37
C ILE A 966 38.73 -71.38 -16.16
N GLY A 967 38.58 -72.17 -17.23
CA GLY A 967 38.12 -73.55 -17.15
C GLY A 967 39.06 -74.42 -16.29
N ALA A 968 40.38 -74.29 -16.50
CA ALA A 968 41.38 -75.01 -15.72
C ALA A 968 41.40 -74.60 -14.24
N ALA A 969 41.25 -73.31 -13.93
CA ALA A 969 41.27 -72.80 -12.56
C ALA A 969 40.00 -73.16 -11.76
N THR A 970 38.85 -73.24 -12.43
CA THR A 970 37.56 -73.56 -11.80
C THR A 970 37.28 -75.06 -11.77
N GLY A 971 37.96 -75.86 -12.61
CA GLY A 971 37.71 -77.30 -12.74
C GLY A 971 36.37 -77.64 -13.40
N VAL A 972 35.72 -76.64 -14.01
CA VAL A 972 34.41 -76.77 -14.67
C VAL A 972 34.60 -76.82 -16.19
N THR A 973 33.94 -77.78 -16.85
CA THR A 973 33.85 -77.79 -18.31
C THR A 973 33.03 -76.60 -18.78
N LEU A 974 33.66 -75.70 -19.53
CA LEU A 974 32.98 -74.52 -20.07
C LEU A 974 32.05 -74.92 -21.22
N GLU A 975 30.75 -74.83 -20.97
CA GLU A 975 29.70 -75.10 -21.95
C GLU A 975 28.89 -73.83 -22.26
N LEU A 976 28.25 -73.81 -23.44
CA LEU A 976 27.31 -72.76 -23.83
C LEU A 976 25.97 -72.96 -23.09
N SER A 977 26.02 -72.78 -21.78
CA SER A 977 24.91 -72.84 -20.82
C SER A 977 24.89 -71.56 -19.98
N LEU A 978 23.78 -71.28 -19.29
CA LEU A 978 23.68 -70.10 -18.43
C LEU A 978 24.76 -70.09 -17.34
N ASP A 979 25.04 -71.24 -16.72
CA ASP A 979 26.06 -71.35 -15.68
C ASP A 979 27.46 -71.14 -16.23
N GLY A 980 27.76 -71.70 -17.41
CA GLY A 980 29.04 -71.50 -18.10
C GLY A 980 29.26 -70.04 -18.49
N LEU A 981 28.23 -69.40 -19.07
CA LEU A 981 28.28 -67.99 -19.45
C LEU A 981 28.37 -67.06 -18.24
N ASN A 982 27.65 -67.35 -17.15
CA ASN A 982 27.73 -66.59 -15.92
C ASN A 982 29.12 -66.69 -15.28
N LEU A 983 29.69 -67.90 -15.26
CA LEU A 983 31.04 -68.14 -14.76
C LEU A 983 32.08 -67.34 -15.56
N LEU A 984 31.94 -67.23 -16.87
CA LEU A 984 32.83 -66.41 -17.70
C LEU A 984 32.61 -64.91 -17.50
N LEU A 985 31.36 -64.47 -17.40
CA LEU A 985 30.99 -63.07 -17.16
C LEU A 985 31.64 -62.54 -15.88
N ARG A 986 31.49 -63.25 -14.74
CA ARG A 986 31.99 -62.78 -13.45
C ARG A 986 33.52 -62.64 -13.42
N HIS A 987 34.26 -63.56 -14.05
CA HIS A 987 35.72 -63.47 -14.15
C HIS A 987 36.16 -62.35 -15.08
N ALA A 988 35.51 -62.20 -16.25
CA ALA A 988 35.81 -61.11 -17.18
C ALA A 988 35.57 -59.74 -16.55
N ARG A 989 34.42 -59.57 -15.85
CA ARG A 989 34.06 -58.30 -15.24
C ARG A 989 34.89 -57.95 -14.02
N LEU A 990 35.21 -58.92 -13.16
CA LEU A 990 36.10 -58.67 -12.03
C LEU A 990 37.53 -58.33 -12.50
N ALA A 991 38.05 -59.04 -13.51
CA ALA A 991 39.37 -58.75 -14.09
C ALA A 991 39.41 -57.32 -14.67
N ALA A 992 38.41 -56.98 -15.48
CA ALA A 992 38.30 -55.65 -16.07
C ALA A 992 38.16 -54.55 -15.01
N ALA A 993 37.30 -54.72 -14.01
CA ALA A 993 37.07 -53.74 -12.95
C ALA A 993 38.34 -53.50 -12.10
N LEU A 994 39.17 -54.52 -11.92
CA LEU A 994 40.44 -54.42 -11.20
C LEU A 994 41.63 -54.04 -12.09
N SER A 995 41.40 -53.88 -13.41
CA SER A 995 42.47 -53.66 -14.40
C SER A 995 43.56 -54.75 -14.35
N LEU A 996 43.15 -56.01 -14.15
CA LEU A 996 44.02 -57.17 -14.12
C LEU A 996 43.84 -58.03 -15.39
N THR A 997 44.89 -58.75 -15.78
CA THR A 997 44.74 -59.83 -16.77
C THR A 997 44.01 -61.01 -16.13
N VAL A 998 43.33 -61.84 -16.92
CA VAL A 998 42.64 -63.03 -16.40
C VAL A 998 43.62 -63.97 -15.67
N PRO A 999 44.81 -64.29 -16.20
CA PRO A 999 45.80 -65.09 -15.47
C PRO A 999 46.23 -64.46 -14.13
N ASP A 1000 46.44 -63.13 -14.08
CA ASP A 1000 46.81 -62.45 -12.84
C ASP A 1000 45.66 -62.46 -11.83
N LEU A 1001 44.42 -62.26 -12.26
CA LEU A 1001 43.24 -62.35 -11.40
C LEU A 1001 43.15 -63.74 -10.76
N LEU A 1002 43.25 -64.80 -11.58
CA LEU A 1002 43.19 -66.18 -11.10
C LEU A 1002 44.31 -66.46 -10.09
N LEU A 1003 45.52 -65.98 -10.37
CA LEU A 1003 46.65 -66.10 -9.44
C LEU A 1003 46.40 -65.33 -8.14
N TRP A 1004 45.90 -64.10 -8.20
CA TRP A 1004 45.49 -63.31 -7.03
C TRP A 1004 44.43 -64.03 -6.19
N MET A 1005 43.41 -64.63 -6.82
CA MET A 1005 42.41 -65.44 -6.12
C MET A 1005 43.08 -66.59 -5.36
N THR A 1006 43.96 -67.34 -6.03
CA THR A 1006 44.65 -68.47 -5.41
C THR A 1006 45.61 -68.08 -4.28
N VAL A 1007 46.22 -66.89 -4.35
CA VAL A 1007 47.11 -66.35 -3.31
C VAL A 1007 46.30 -65.85 -2.12
N CYS A 1008 45.22 -65.10 -2.34
CA CYS A 1008 44.34 -64.60 -1.29
C CYS A 1008 43.64 -65.74 -0.51
N ASP A 1009 43.29 -66.83 -1.21
CA ASP A 1009 42.71 -68.03 -0.60
C ASP A 1009 43.68 -68.82 0.28
N ALA A 1010 45.00 -68.72 0.01
CA ALA A 1010 46.02 -69.45 0.76
C ALA A 1010 46.42 -68.80 2.10
N LEU A 1011 45.91 -67.59 2.41
CA LEU A 1011 46.23 -66.90 3.66
C LEU A 1011 45.56 -67.55 4.90
N PRO A 1012 46.21 -67.55 6.08
CA PRO A 1012 45.81 -68.34 7.27
C PRO A 1012 44.54 -67.87 8.03
N ALA A 1013 43.51 -67.38 7.34
CA ALA A 1013 42.25 -66.91 7.94
C ALA A 1013 40.99 -67.47 7.26
N GLY A 1014 41.08 -68.66 6.64
CA GLY A 1014 40.00 -69.28 5.86
C GLY A 1014 39.98 -68.82 4.39
N SER A 1015 39.23 -69.54 3.53
CA SER A 1015 39.07 -69.20 2.11
C SER A 1015 38.40 -67.83 1.94
N ALA A 1016 38.86 -67.05 0.95
CA ALA A 1016 38.29 -65.76 0.57
C ALA A 1016 37.95 -65.79 -0.92
N ALA A 1017 37.04 -66.71 -1.27
CA ALA A 1017 36.64 -66.92 -2.64
C ALA A 1017 36.08 -65.62 -3.22
N ALA A 1018 36.57 -65.18 -4.36
CA ALA A 1018 36.08 -63.94 -4.98
C ALA A 1018 34.58 -64.01 -5.36
N PHE A 1019 34.03 -65.23 -5.50
CA PHE A 1019 32.66 -65.53 -5.91
C PHE A 1019 31.97 -66.54 -4.97
N GLY A 1020 32.00 -66.29 -3.65
CA GLY A 1020 31.57 -67.24 -2.59
C GLY A 1020 30.07 -67.35 -2.29
N GLY A 1021 29.20 -66.79 -3.14
CA GLY A 1021 27.75 -66.81 -2.96
C GLY A 1021 27.19 -65.61 -2.17
N THR A 1022 28.03 -64.78 -1.57
CA THR A 1022 27.62 -63.50 -0.97
C THR A 1022 28.57 -62.34 -1.31
N PRO A 1023 28.09 -61.08 -1.26
CA PRO A 1023 28.93 -59.90 -1.40
C PRO A 1023 30.09 -59.84 -0.40
N ALA A 1024 29.90 -60.37 0.80
CA ALA A 1024 30.95 -60.39 1.83
C ALA A 1024 32.21 -61.14 1.37
N ASP A 1025 32.05 -62.19 0.56
CA ASP A 1025 33.18 -62.99 0.04
C ASP A 1025 34.04 -62.16 -0.92
N THR A 1026 33.39 -61.46 -1.86
CA THR A 1026 34.07 -60.55 -2.78
C THR A 1026 34.72 -59.38 -2.03
N ALA A 1027 34.04 -58.82 -1.03
CA ALA A 1027 34.60 -57.73 -0.22
C ALA A 1027 35.85 -58.17 0.55
N GLU A 1028 35.84 -59.38 1.11
CA GLU A 1028 36.98 -59.98 1.82
C GLU A 1028 38.15 -60.28 0.86
N PHE A 1029 37.87 -60.83 -0.33
CA PHE A 1029 38.87 -61.00 -1.39
C PHE A 1029 39.54 -59.67 -1.73
N LEU A 1030 38.76 -58.62 -1.99
CA LEU A 1030 39.28 -57.29 -2.33
C LEU A 1030 40.03 -56.62 -1.19
N ARG A 1031 39.68 -56.92 0.07
CA ARG A 1031 40.42 -56.45 1.25
C ARG A 1031 41.80 -57.11 1.32
N ARG A 1032 41.87 -58.44 1.14
CA ARG A 1032 43.13 -59.20 1.11
C ARG A 1032 44.01 -58.79 -0.07
N LEU A 1033 43.42 -58.63 -1.25
CA LEU A 1033 44.09 -58.13 -2.45
C LEU A 1033 44.74 -56.76 -2.18
N ALA A 1034 43.97 -55.79 -1.68
CA ALA A 1034 44.49 -54.46 -1.38
C ALA A 1034 45.59 -54.48 -0.31
N PHE A 1035 45.43 -55.33 0.72
CA PHE A 1035 46.45 -55.52 1.75
C PHE A 1035 47.77 -56.04 1.16
N LEU A 1036 47.71 -57.08 0.31
CA LEU A 1036 48.89 -57.65 -0.33
C LEU A 1036 49.51 -56.70 -1.35
N GLN A 1037 48.71 -56.00 -2.16
CA GLN A 1037 49.19 -54.96 -3.07
C GLN A 1037 49.91 -53.83 -2.31
N GLY A 1038 49.42 -53.47 -1.12
CA GLY A 1038 50.05 -52.49 -0.23
C GLY A 1038 51.45 -52.86 0.25
N THR A 1039 51.86 -54.13 0.15
CA THR A 1039 53.23 -54.56 0.49
C THR A 1039 54.27 -54.18 -0.57
N GLY A 1040 53.83 -53.88 -1.80
CA GLY A 1040 54.71 -53.58 -2.94
C GLY A 1040 55.45 -54.77 -3.56
N ILE A 1041 55.21 -56.00 -3.08
CA ILE A 1041 55.82 -57.22 -3.61
C ILE A 1041 55.11 -57.64 -4.91
N LYS A 1042 55.86 -58.05 -5.95
CA LYS A 1042 55.29 -58.51 -7.23
C LYS A 1042 54.47 -59.79 -7.02
N LEU A 1043 53.40 -59.98 -7.79
CA LEU A 1043 52.49 -61.12 -7.66
C LEU A 1043 53.19 -62.48 -7.78
N ALA A 1044 54.12 -62.64 -8.73
CA ALA A 1044 54.86 -63.88 -8.89
C ALA A 1044 55.75 -64.21 -7.67
N ASP A 1045 56.34 -63.18 -7.05
CA ASP A 1045 57.11 -63.32 -5.82
C ASP A 1045 56.19 -63.64 -4.62
N LEU A 1046 54.99 -63.07 -4.55
CA LEU A 1046 54.00 -63.41 -3.54
C LEU A 1046 53.51 -64.86 -3.66
N ASP A 1047 53.24 -65.36 -4.86
CA ASP A 1047 52.88 -66.77 -5.10
C ASP A 1047 54.04 -67.71 -4.70
N TYR A 1048 55.28 -67.32 -4.98
CA TYR A 1048 56.44 -68.07 -4.51
C TYR A 1048 56.59 -68.06 -2.98
N LEU A 1049 56.55 -66.89 -2.35
CA LEU A 1049 56.75 -66.75 -0.91
C LEU A 1049 55.64 -67.40 -0.08
N LEU A 1050 54.38 -67.30 -0.52
CA LEU A 1050 53.22 -67.77 0.25
C LEU A 1050 52.83 -69.21 -0.08
N ARG A 1051 53.03 -69.66 -1.32
CA ARG A 1051 52.56 -70.97 -1.81
C ARG A 1051 53.66 -71.86 -2.38
N ASN A 1052 54.91 -71.37 -2.47
CA ASN A 1052 55.99 -72.02 -3.23
C ASN A 1052 55.59 -72.26 -4.71
N GLY A 1053 54.71 -71.42 -5.25
CA GLY A 1053 54.26 -71.44 -6.64
C GLY A 1053 55.16 -70.62 -7.56
N SER A 1054 55.10 -70.88 -8.86
CA SER A 1054 55.75 -70.03 -9.89
C SER A 1054 57.24 -69.74 -9.69
N ALA A 1055 58.02 -70.71 -9.21
CA ALA A 1055 59.47 -70.55 -8.97
C ALA A 1055 60.30 -70.18 -10.22
N THR A 1056 59.75 -70.33 -11.43
CA THR A 1056 60.38 -69.89 -12.68
C THR A 1056 60.05 -68.46 -13.08
N ARG A 1057 59.10 -67.82 -12.40
CA ARG A 1057 58.59 -66.46 -12.69
C ARG A 1057 58.89 -65.44 -11.59
N SER A 1058 59.41 -65.87 -10.45
CA SER A 1058 59.77 -65.01 -9.32
C SER A 1058 61.26 -64.63 -9.36
N GLU A 1059 61.55 -63.34 -9.19
CA GLU A 1059 62.91 -62.80 -9.10
C GLU A 1059 63.56 -63.08 -7.73
N MET A 1060 62.74 -63.47 -6.74
CA MET A 1060 63.18 -63.87 -5.39
C MET A 1060 63.53 -65.34 -5.27
N THR A 1061 63.30 -66.13 -6.33
CA THR A 1061 63.68 -67.54 -6.36
C THR A 1061 65.19 -67.66 -6.51
N PHE A 1062 65.80 -68.67 -5.86
CA PHE A 1062 67.15 -69.04 -6.23
C PHE A 1062 67.13 -69.54 -7.67
N THR A 1063 67.79 -68.84 -8.59
CA THR A 1063 68.05 -69.42 -9.92
C THR A 1063 68.79 -70.74 -9.73
N THR A 1064 68.66 -71.69 -10.65
CA THR A 1064 69.43 -72.94 -10.57
C THR A 1064 70.93 -72.66 -10.44
N ALA A 1065 71.41 -71.56 -11.04
CA ALA A 1065 72.78 -71.07 -10.89
C ALA A 1065 73.09 -70.55 -9.47
N GLU A 1066 72.22 -69.76 -8.83
CA GLU A 1066 72.40 -69.27 -7.47
C GLU A 1066 72.19 -70.35 -6.40
N ALA A 1067 71.20 -71.24 -6.58
CA ALA A 1067 71.05 -72.43 -5.77
C ALA A 1067 72.32 -73.30 -5.88
N THR A 1068 72.83 -73.49 -7.10
CA THR A 1068 74.08 -74.21 -7.34
C THR A 1068 75.28 -73.46 -6.76
N ALA A 1069 75.35 -72.13 -6.85
CA ALA A 1069 76.43 -71.33 -6.29
C ALA A 1069 76.42 -71.34 -4.76
N VAL A 1070 75.25 -71.25 -4.12
CA VAL A 1070 75.10 -71.39 -2.66
C VAL A 1070 75.44 -72.82 -2.23
N LEU A 1071 74.95 -73.85 -2.94
CA LEU A 1071 75.32 -75.24 -2.69
C LEU A 1071 76.81 -75.49 -2.92
N GLN A 1072 77.43 -74.84 -3.92
CA GLN A 1072 78.87 -74.90 -4.18
C GLN A 1072 79.68 -74.14 -3.13
N VAL A 1073 79.20 -72.99 -2.63
CA VAL A 1073 79.83 -72.26 -1.52
C VAL A 1073 79.73 -73.06 -0.23
N ILE A 1074 78.60 -73.73 0.02
CA ILE A 1074 78.43 -74.69 1.13
C ILE A 1074 79.37 -75.89 0.95
N ALA A 1075 79.50 -76.42 -0.28
CA ALA A 1075 80.41 -77.52 -0.61
C ALA A 1075 81.90 -77.12 -0.51
N MET A 1076 82.27 -75.88 -0.84
CA MET A 1076 83.64 -75.35 -0.75
C MET A 1076 84.02 -74.97 0.69
N ARG A 1077 83.07 -74.55 1.52
CA ARG A 1077 83.30 -74.23 2.95
C ARG A 1077 83.32 -75.46 3.86
N SER A 1078 83.12 -76.66 3.33
CA SER A 1078 83.25 -77.92 4.07
C SER A 1078 84.44 -78.75 3.58
N PRO A 1079 85.58 -78.81 4.30
CA PRO A 1079 86.71 -79.68 3.96
C PRO A 1079 86.39 -81.20 4.04
N SER A 1080 85.19 -81.58 4.49
CA SER A 1080 84.85 -82.96 4.82
C SER A 1080 84.18 -83.78 3.69
N TRP A 1081 83.94 -83.20 2.51
CA TRP A 1081 83.19 -83.90 1.44
C TRP A 1081 84.04 -84.54 0.32
N ARG A 1082 85.37 -84.68 0.51
CA ARG A 1082 86.18 -85.66 -0.27
C ARG A 1082 86.26 -87.00 0.46
N ARG A 1083 85.13 -87.70 0.56
CA ARG A 1083 85.04 -89.17 0.57
C ARG A 1083 83.56 -89.56 0.67
N ARG A 1084 83.11 -90.30 -0.35
CA ARG A 1084 81.85 -91.05 -0.47
C ARG A 1084 80.64 -90.26 -0.95
N THR A 1085 80.46 -90.30 -2.25
CA THR A 1085 79.20 -90.75 -2.86
C THR A 1085 79.42 -92.21 -3.32
N PRO A 1086 78.38 -93.07 -3.48
CA PRO A 1086 77.15 -92.64 -4.13
C PRO A 1086 75.83 -93.32 -3.71
N LEU A 1087 74.76 -92.80 -4.31
CA LEU A 1087 73.47 -93.41 -4.66
C LEU A 1087 72.28 -93.29 -3.66
N LEU A 1088 71.32 -92.46 -4.11
CA LEU A 1088 69.91 -92.80 -4.35
C LEU A 1088 69.05 -93.28 -3.16
N CYS A 1089 68.11 -92.42 -2.74
CA CYS A 1089 66.67 -92.53 -3.07
C CYS A 1089 65.80 -91.79 -2.03
N LYS A 1090 64.91 -90.91 -2.53
CA LYS A 1090 63.61 -90.58 -1.91
C LYS A 1090 62.74 -91.87 -1.86
N PRO A 1091 61.69 -92.01 -1.02
CA PRO A 1091 60.67 -90.98 -0.80
C PRO A 1091 60.06 -90.88 0.62
N CYS A 1092 59.16 -89.90 0.76
CA CYS A 1092 58.30 -89.54 1.89
C CYS A 1092 57.61 -90.72 2.61
N LEU A 1093 57.44 -90.62 3.94
CA LEU A 1093 56.14 -90.47 4.63
C LEU A 1093 56.26 -90.65 6.16
N SER A 1094 55.36 -89.97 6.87
CA SER A 1094 54.78 -90.25 8.20
C SER A 1094 55.42 -89.68 9.49
N ALA A 1095 54.55 -88.99 10.25
CA ALA A 1095 54.68 -88.49 11.62
C ALA A 1095 54.77 -89.63 12.66
N PRO A 1096 55.12 -89.42 13.96
CA PRO A 1096 54.26 -88.73 14.95
C PRO A 1096 55.00 -87.98 16.13
N TRP A 1097 54.20 -87.29 16.96
CA TRP A 1097 54.44 -86.81 18.35
C TRP A 1097 54.95 -87.93 19.32
N PRO A 1098 55.31 -87.77 20.64
CA PRO A 1098 54.88 -86.75 21.65
C PRO A 1098 55.82 -86.40 22.89
N ARG A 1099 55.33 -85.47 23.74
CA ARG A 1099 55.39 -85.33 25.24
C ARG A 1099 56.71 -85.36 26.05
N ARG A 1100 56.83 -84.41 27.02
CA ARG A 1100 56.86 -84.66 28.49
C ARG A 1100 56.66 -83.39 29.35
N LEU A 1101 56.10 -83.60 30.54
CA LEU A 1101 55.66 -82.69 31.63
C LEU A 1101 56.72 -82.53 32.76
N VAL A 1102 56.62 -81.50 33.63
CA VAL A 1102 56.16 -81.58 35.07
C VAL A 1102 56.52 -80.32 35.94
N SER A 1103 55.53 -79.88 36.76
CA SER A 1103 55.54 -79.14 38.08
C SER A 1103 55.88 -77.62 38.14
N ALA A 1104 55.36 -76.76 39.05
CA ALA A 1104 54.74 -76.91 40.38
C ALA A 1104 53.79 -75.73 40.78
N GLN A 1105 53.19 -75.81 41.98
CA GLN A 1105 52.03 -75.08 42.57
C GLN A 1105 52.30 -73.71 43.29
N THR A 1106 51.17 -73.07 43.70
CA THR A 1106 50.86 -72.26 44.94
C THR A 1106 50.77 -70.71 44.96
N SER A 1107 49.51 -70.21 44.99
CA SER A 1107 48.79 -69.31 45.93
C SER A 1107 49.21 -67.88 46.40
N TRP A 1108 48.26 -66.92 46.20
CA TRP A 1108 47.62 -65.92 47.13
C TRP A 1108 48.23 -64.53 47.56
N ARG A 1109 47.60 -63.42 47.04
CA ARG A 1109 47.10 -62.11 47.64
C ARG A 1109 48.04 -61.19 48.51
N PRO A 1110 47.66 -59.93 48.93
CA PRO A 1110 46.83 -58.81 48.39
C PRO A 1110 47.38 -57.34 48.65
N ARG A 1111 46.69 -56.27 48.19
CA ARG A 1111 46.30 -54.98 48.89
C ARG A 1111 46.41 -53.64 48.11
N LEU A 1112 45.32 -52.84 48.25
CA LEU A 1112 45.09 -51.37 48.14
C LEU A 1112 45.70 -50.60 49.35
N PRO A 1113 45.80 -49.24 49.44
CA PRO A 1113 44.72 -48.19 49.33
C PRO A 1113 45.12 -46.78 48.77
N ALA A 1114 44.20 -45.93 48.25
CA ALA A 1114 43.45 -44.77 48.84
C ALA A 1114 44.32 -43.57 49.34
N ARG A 1115 43.96 -42.26 49.39
CA ARG A 1115 42.76 -41.40 49.24
C ARG A 1115 43.22 -39.92 49.45
N ALA A 1116 42.46 -38.90 49.00
CA ALA A 1116 42.02 -37.70 49.77
C ALA A 1116 41.75 -36.43 48.90
N SER A 1117 40.84 -35.58 49.40
CA SER A 1117 40.00 -34.62 48.69
C SER A 1117 39.80 -33.30 49.49
N CYS A 1118 39.23 -32.28 48.81
CA CYS A 1118 38.41 -31.13 49.32
C CYS A 1118 39.06 -29.80 49.79
N HIS A 1119 38.62 -28.64 49.22
CA HIS A 1119 37.81 -27.57 49.88
C HIS A 1119 37.57 -26.29 49.03
N CYS A 1120 36.55 -25.50 49.44
CA CYS A 1120 35.85 -24.41 48.73
C CYS A 1120 36.17 -22.96 49.22
N LEU A 1121 35.88 -21.95 48.35
CA LEU A 1121 35.32 -20.57 48.61
C LEU A 1121 36.26 -19.35 48.99
N PRO A 1122 35.86 -18.04 48.82
CA PRO A 1122 36.50 -16.97 47.95
C PRO A 1122 36.96 -15.67 48.72
N PRO A 1123 36.86 -14.41 48.18
CA PRO A 1123 37.68 -13.57 47.25
C PRO A 1123 38.52 -12.45 47.99
N PRO A 1124 39.24 -11.46 47.34
CA PRO A 1124 38.62 -10.17 46.90
C PRO A 1124 39.32 -9.33 45.76
N SER A 1125 38.52 -8.45 45.13
CA SER A 1125 38.77 -7.11 44.51
C SER A 1125 40.16 -6.62 44.03
N ARG A 1126 40.23 -6.01 42.82
CA ARG A 1126 40.44 -4.55 42.58
C ARG A 1126 40.46 -4.15 41.08
N ASN A 1127 39.90 -2.97 40.82
CA ASN A 1127 39.83 -2.22 39.56
C ASN A 1127 41.19 -1.75 39.01
N CYS A 1128 41.33 -1.60 37.68
CA CYS A 1128 41.40 -0.29 36.99
C CYS A 1128 42.04 -0.36 35.58
N SER A 1129 41.34 0.27 34.61
CA SER A 1129 41.82 1.13 33.51
C SER A 1129 42.79 0.63 32.42
N GLY A 1130 42.39 0.81 31.15
CA GLY A 1130 43.33 1.09 30.04
C GLY A 1130 42.91 0.57 28.66
N LYS A 1131 42.17 1.38 27.86
CA LYS A 1131 42.09 1.28 26.38
C LYS A 1131 43.39 1.84 25.75
N PRO A 1132 43.58 1.83 24.41
CA PRO A 1132 43.95 0.71 23.54
C PRO A 1132 45.25 1.01 22.76
N MET A 1133 45.91 0.03 22.14
CA MET A 1133 46.99 0.28 21.17
C MET A 1133 46.57 -0.15 19.76
N ALA A 1134 46.64 0.83 18.87
CA ALA A 1134 46.47 0.72 17.43
C ALA A 1134 47.67 0.02 16.79
N TRP A 1135 47.41 -0.79 15.75
CA TRP A 1135 48.39 -1.08 14.70
C TRP A 1135 47.75 -0.89 13.33
N THR A 1136 48.15 0.22 12.71
CA THR A 1136 48.02 0.53 11.28
C THR A 1136 49.00 -0.29 10.45
N ARG A 1137 48.55 -0.87 9.33
CA ARG A 1137 49.37 -1.04 8.12
C ARG A 1137 48.54 -0.73 6.88
N HIS A 1138 49.13 0.10 6.03
CA HIS A 1138 48.62 0.71 4.81
C HIS A 1138 49.11 -0.08 3.55
N PRO A 1139 48.80 0.33 2.29
CA PRO A 1139 48.32 -0.58 1.24
C PRO A 1139 49.18 -0.60 -0.06
N SER A 1140 48.91 -1.56 -0.94
CA SER A 1140 49.26 -1.56 -2.39
C SER A 1140 48.70 -2.86 -2.99
N SER A 1141 48.20 -3.01 -4.22
CA SER A 1141 47.92 -2.12 -5.34
C SER A 1141 47.21 -2.94 -6.44
N ARG A 1142 46.16 -2.36 -7.03
CA ARG A 1142 45.77 -2.31 -8.45
C ARG A 1142 45.48 -3.55 -9.35
N TRP A 1143 44.24 -3.51 -9.90
CA TRP A 1143 43.76 -3.66 -11.31
C TRP A 1143 43.73 -5.04 -11.98
N TRP A 1144 42.52 -5.51 -12.36
CA TRP A 1144 42.05 -5.52 -13.76
C TRP A 1144 40.53 -5.70 -13.87
N THR A 1145 39.99 -5.06 -14.90
CA THR A 1145 38.58 -4.87 -15.31
C THR A 1145 38.02 -6.03 -16.13
N GLY A 1146 36.71 -6.27 -16.04
CA GLY A 1146 35.99 -7.15 -16.96
C GLY A 1146 34.47 -7.19 -16.74
N SER A 1147 33.75 -6.21 -17.31
CA SER A 1147 32.33 -6.32 -17.73
C SER A 1147 32.33 -6.58 -19.24
N PRO A 1148 31.35 -7.30 -19.85
CA PRO A 1148 30.00 -6.76 -20.08
C PRO A 1148 28.86 -7.84 -20.07
N ALA A 1149 27.67 -7.52 -19.57
CA ALA A 1149 26.45 -7.15 -20.32
C ALA A 1149 25.53 -8.30 -20.82
N TRP A 1150 24.27 -8.23 -20.31
CA TRP A 1150 22.98 -8.49 -20.98
C TRP A 1150 22.54 -9.93 -21.37
N ARG A 1151 21.37 -10.35 -20.84
CA ARG A 1151 20.10 -10.51 -21.61
C ARG A 1151 18.95 -11.07 -20.73
N ARG A 1152 17.85 -10.32 -20.65
CA ARG A 1152 16.47 -10.85 -20.53
C ARG A 1152 15.99 -11.27 -21.93
N PRO A 1153 15.09 -12.26 -22.08
CA PRO A 1153 13.70 -11.97 -22.52
C PRO A 1153 12.67 -13.05 -22.02
N PRO A 1154 11.40 -13.09 -22.49
CA PRO A 1154 10.34 -12.09 -22.27
C PRO A 1154 9.01 -12.71 -21.77
N ARG A 1155 8.09 -11.84 -21.33
CA ARG A 1155 6.64 -12.11 -21.28
C ARG A 1155 6.06 -12.03 -22.69
N CYS A 1156 5.13 -12.94 -23.03
CA CYS A 1156 4.12 -12.74 -24.06
C CYS A 1156 2.72 -12.99 -23.48
N SER A 1157 1.78 -12.20 -23.97
CA SER A 1157 0.41 -11.97 -23.49
C SER A 1157 -0.65 -12.66 -24.36
N MET A 1158 -1.78 -12.99 -23.73
CA MET A 1158 -3.16 -13.11 -24.25
C MET A 1158 -3.47 -14.23 -25.27
N HIS A 1159 -4.23 -15.23 -24.83
CA HIS A 1159 -5.66 -15.33 -25.18
C HIS A 1159 -6.48 -15.77 -23.97
#